data_AF-A0A951Z564-F1
#
_entry.id   AF-A0A951Z564-F1
#
_cell.length_a   1.000
_cell.length_b   1.000
_cell.length_c   1.000
_cell.angle_alpha   90.00
_cell.angle_beta   90.00
_cell.angle_gamma   90.00
#
_symmetry.space_group_name_H-M   'P 1'
#
loop_
_entity.id
_entity.type
_entity.pdbx_description
1 polymer ?
#
loop_
_entity_poly.entity_id
_entity_poly.type
_entity_poly.pdbx_seq_one_letter_code
_entity_poly.pdbx_strand_id
1 'polypeptide(L)'
;MMGGTGDPIKTTQLKSANEFRLEELKQVLSIRDQLAAEKKLEKWQITVKDLVEAQAIKDLYKDEAERTPAVSQALFTAPEQMPPAPKLEGYQKIDFSKTGGVTEYAINDPNAENFTTNKVTFKEAFDGADKALFVFELEVTQTPAEGQPAVPAQKQWYGPLSQKKLDDALKQAPANVKVNQLSKVPVTLYANSAGDVVAAIEGEGPAPHKVASIMGMPSYYKVSPTEYSKLEEAAKEDAGKAVPPPSTMQIATAEHKLVPWHLFFIAIAFGVLMAFAIELLTDYYVSTHKKPVREVATVASAGPAPMIIQGFAYGLESSVISVFAIVVALIVPLSIFPPGQYGGYLLSFYGIALVGLGLLTTTGYILAMDTFGPISDNAQGVYEMSGEGHDNEYGTKGVQRLDAAGNTTKALTKGFAIATAVVAAVALFHSYVDAAKLTSIGMPIEVPEIFLGLLIGGAAPYLFSAFSINAVGRASFDLINEVRRQFRNDPGIMKGTSKPDYGRCVAIVTQAAQKELLGPGVLAIAMPALVGFGFAIGKAPVEIGGSMYNLTGAQALGGFLAGTIISGQLMAVLLANSGGMWDNAKKLIEDGMHGGKGTEAHKAGVVCDTVGDPFKDTAGPALNPLIKVMNLVALLLAPIIIQPLDQNTLTIVTAVAGAMLVFSFWWSKRGSMGASLEAATAEAAAHAALAAGVPTAAPKKAKKTITVEDQPTSDEPKSE
;
A
#
# COMPACT_ATOMS: atom_id res chain seq x y z
N MET A 1 -4.01 -32.53 -11.39
CA MET A 1 -3.98 -32.95 -12.82
C MET A 1 -3.87 -31.70 -13.68
N MET A 2 -3.01 -31.78 -14.71
CA MET A 2 -2.64 -30.76 -15.71
C MET A 2 -2.03 -29.47 -15.12
N GLY A 3 -0.72 -29.26 -15.12
CA GLY A 3 0.22 -29.52 -16.22
C GLY A 3 0.10 -28.46 -17.32
N GLY A 4 -0.10 -27.19 -16.94
CA GLY A 4 0.06 -26.06 -17.84
C GLY A 4 1.48 -25.52 -17.74
N THR A 5 2.26 -25.73 -18.80
CA THR A 5 3.53 -25.06 -19.07
C THR A 5 3.25 -23.57 -19.32
N GLY A 6 2.97 -22.82 -18.27
CA GLY A 6 2.95 -21.36 -18.33
C GLY A 6 4.39 -20.87 -18.39
N ASP A 7 4.73 -20.09 -19.40
CA ASP A 7 6.04 -19.45 -19.50
C ASP A 7 6.42 -18.77 -18.17
N PRO A 8 7.68 -18.87 -17.72
CA PRO A 8 8.12 -18.29 -16.46
C PRO A 8 7.90 -16.78 -16.46
N ILE A 9 7.30 -16.25 -15.38
CA ILE A 9 7.16 -14.81 -15.16
C ILE A 9 8.56 -14.20 -15.06
N LYS A 10 8.94 -13.41 -16.07
CA LYS A 10 10.23 -12.71 -16.14
C LYS A 10 10.19 -11.48 -15.21
N THR A 11 11.01 -11.46 -14.17
CA THR A 11 11.27 -10.24 -13.38
C THR A 11 12.53 -9.56 -13.90
N THR A 12 12.48 -8.25 -14.16
CA THR A 12 13.61 -7.46 -14.63
C THR A 12 14.33 -6.84 -13.42
N GLN A 13 15.59 -7.21 -13.17
CA GLN A 13 16.44 -6.48 -12.24
C GLN A 13 17.07 -5.25 -12.91
N LEU A 14 17.22 -4.17 -12.14
CA LEU A 14 18.22 -3.13 -12.38
C LEU A 14 19.26 -3.27 -11.27
N LYS A 15 20.46 -3.74 -11.59
CA LYS A 15 21.61 -3.67 -10.68
C LYS A 15 22.56 -2.61 -11.20
N SER A 16 22.91 -1.63 -10.37
CA SER A 16 24.14 -0.88 -10.59
C SER A 16 25.30 -1.80 -10.24
N ALA A 17 26.23 -1.98 -11.17
CA ALA A 17 27.53 -2.55 -10.85
C ALA A 17 28.21 -1.58 -9.89
N ASN A 18 28.18 -1.88 -8.59
CA ASN A 18 29.14 -1.53 -7.53
C ASN A 18 28.42 -1.43 -6.17
N GLU A 19 28.81 -2.30 -5.23
CA GLU A 19 28.48 -2.18 -3.82
C GLU A 19 29.22 -0.99 -3.19
N PHE A 20 28.60 0.19 -3.09
CA PHE A 20 29.06 1.27 -2.19
C PHE A 20 27.86 1.94 -1.51
N ARG A 21 28.03 2.33 -0.23
CA ARG A 21 26.97 3.01 0.53
C ARG A 21 26.85 4.44 0.00
N LEU A 22 25.66 4.81 -0.48
CA LEU A 22 25.33 6.12 -1.06
C LEU A 22 25.78 7.31 -0.18
N GLU A 23 25.79 7.13 1.14
CA GLU A 23 26.18 8.16 2.11
C GLU A 23 27.68 8.45 2.14
N GLU A 24 28.54 7.45 1.89
CA GLU A 24 29.99 7.64 1.83
C GLU A 24 30.37 8.44 0.57
N LEU A 25 29.69 8.18 -0.55
CA LEU A 25 29.90 8.90 -1.80
C LEU A 25 29.48 10.38 -1.68
N LYS A 26 28.35 10.66 -1.01
CA LYS A 26 27.89 12.03 -0.73
C LYS A 26 28.88 12.80 0.14
N GLN A 27 29.49 12.16 1.14
CA GLN A 27 30.48 12.79 2.01
C GLN A 27 31.77 13.16 1.26
N VAL A 28 32.28 12.27 0.39
CA VAL A 28 33.45 12.55 -0.45
C VAL A 28 33.19 13.70 -1.44
N LEU A 29 31.98 13.76 -2.03
CA LEU A 29 31.57 14.85 -2.92
C LEU A 29 31.43 16.20 -2.19
N SER A 30 30.95 16.19 -0.94
CA SER A 30 30.89 17.38 -0.09
C SER A 30 32.29 17.95 0.20
N ILE A 31 33.25 17.07 0.50
CA ILE A 31 34.64 17.46 0.76
C ILE A 31 35.29 18.05 -0.51
N ARG A 32 35.06 17.47 -1.70
CA ARG A 32 35.50 18.05 -2.98
C ARG A 32 35.00 19.47 -3.17
N ASP A 33 33.71 19.69 -2.90
CA ASP A 33 33.07 20.98 -3.09
C ASP A 33 33.62 22.05 -2.12
N GLN A 34 34.01 21.66 -0.91
CA GLN A 34 34.72 22.53 0.04
C GLN A 34 36.15 22.85 -0.44
N LEU A 35 36.90 21.87 -0.93
CA LEU A 35 38.24 22.06 -1.50
C LEU A 35 38.25 23.00 -2.71
N ALA A 36 37.22 22.90 -3.57
CA ALA A 36 37.03 23.80 -4.70
C ALA A 36 36.86 25.26 -4.23
N ALA A 37 36.03 25.49 -3.21
CA ALA A 37 35.82 26.80 -2.63
C ALA A 37 37.10 27.37 -1.96
N GLU A 38 37.84 26.54 -1.22
CA GLU A 38 39.07 26.95 -0.52
C GLU A 38 40.21 27.29 -1.49
N LYS A 39 40.38 26.49 -2.56
CA LYS A 39 41.41 26.72 -3.58
C LYS A 39 41.01 27.75 -4.64
N LYS A 40 39.79 28.29 -4.58
CA LYS A 40 39.18 29.13 -5.64
C LYS A 40 39.26 28.48 -7.02
N LEU A 41 39.06 27.17 -7.06
CA LEU A 41 39.02 26.36 -8.28
C LEU A 41 37.59 25.92 -8.51
N GLU A 42 37.22 25.74 -9.78
CA GLU A 42 35.92 25.15 -10.10
C GLU A 42 35.87 23.69 -9.66
N LYS A 43 34.70 23.18 -9.28
CA LYS A 43 34.55 21.81 -8.71
C LYS A 43 35.14 20.69 -9.58
N TRP A 44 35.16 20.91 -10.90
CA TRP A 44 35.68 19.98 -11.90
C TRP A 44 37.21 20.06 -12.09
N GLN A 45 37.87 21.06 -11.50
CA GLN A 45 39.33 21.22 -11.52
C GLN A 45 40.02 20.52 -10.35
N ILE A 46 39.25 19.99 -9.38
CA ILE A 46 39.77 19.21 -8.26
C ILE A 46 40.14 17.82 -8.74
N THR A 47 41.43 17.48 -8.69
CA THR A 47 41.94 16.18 -9.12
C THR A 47 41.80 15.11 -8.03
N VAL A 48 41.88 13.83 -8.40
CA VAL A 48 41.93 12.70 -7.43
C VAL A 48 43.05 12.93 -6.41
N LYS A 49 44.19 13.45 -6.87
CA LYS A 49 45.34 13.75 -6.03
C LYS A 49 45.02 14.84 -4.99
N ASP A 50 44.34 15.91 -5.38
CA ASP A 50 43.91 16.97 -4.47
C ASP A 50 42.96 16.46 -3.38
N LEU A 51 42.09 15.51 -3.73
CA LEU A 51 41.13 14.88 -2.82
C LEU A 51 41.81 13.90 -1.84
N VAL A 52 42.69 13.02 -2.33
CA VAL A 52 43.41 12.05 -1.49
C VAL A 52 44.39 12.75 -0.52
N GLU A 53 44.94 13.89 -0.92
CA GLU A 53 45.85 14.67 -0.08
C GLU A 53 45.13 15.50 0.99
N ALA A 54 43.82 15.72 0.84
CA ALA A 54 43.01 16.52 1.77
C ALA A 54 42.90 15.88 3.16
N GLN A 55 43.13 16.69 4.20
CA GLN A 55 43.08 16.21 5.58
C GLN A 55 41.70 15.67 5.97
N ALA A 56 40.62 16.26 5.45
CA ALA A 56 39.25 15.78 5.69
C ALA A 56 38.99 14.38 5.13
N ILE A 57 39.58 14.01 3.98
CA ILE A 57 39.50 12.64 3.43
C ILE A 57 40.35 11.69 4.27
N LYS A 58 41.56 12.11 4.68
CA LYS A 58 42.42 11.33 5.59
C LYS A 58 41.75 11.11 6.96
N ASP A 59 40.98 12.08 7.43
CA ASP A 59 40.24 12.01 8.68
C ASP A 59 39.01 11.10 8.58
N LEU A 60 38.36 11.04 7.40
CA LEU A 60 37.23 10.16 7.11
C LEU A 60 37.62 8.67 7.10
N TYR A 61 38.86 8.37 6.70
CA TYR A 61 39.37 7.01 6.53
C TYR A 61 40.49 6.64 7.53
N LYS A 62 40.46 7.23 8.73
CA LYS A 62 41.52 7.23 9.77
C LYS A 62 42.21 5.90 10.10
N ASP A 63 41.63 4.74 9.77
CA ASP A 63 42.15 3.42 10.12
C ASP A 63 42.36 2.45 8.93
N GLU A 64 42.21 2.88 7.67
CA GLU A 64 42.44 2.00 6.51
C GLU A 64 43.28 2.69 5.43
N ALA A 65 44.61 2.58 5.56
CA ALA A 65 45.58 3.16 4.62
C ALA A 65 45.52 2.60 3.18
N GLU A 66 44.62 1.66 2.86
CA GLU A 66 44.50 1.01 1.54
C GLU A 66 43.25 1.38 0.73
N ARG A 67 42.41 2.34 1.15
CA ARG A 67 41.19 2.74 0.40
C ARG A 67 41.36 3.81 -0.69
N THR A 68 42.57 4.02 -1.20
CA THR A 68 42.83 4.84 -2.42
C THR A 68 41.94 4.49 -3.63
N PRO A 69 41.50 3.22 -3.85
CA PRO A 69 40.58 2.88 -4.94
C PRO A 69 39.19 3.52 -4.84
N ALA A 70 38.66 3.77 -3.64
CA ALA A 70 37.31 4.34 -3.45
C ALA A 70 37.24 5.83 -3.87
N VAL A 71 38.30 6.60 -3.59
CA VAL A 71 38.43 8.01 -4.02
C VAL A 71 38.66 8.12 -5.52
N SER A 72 39.39 7.15 -6.11
CA SER A 72 39.58 7.05 -7.55
C SER A 72 38.33 6.59 -8.31
N GLN A 73 37.56 5.63 -7.76
CA GLN A 73 36.29 5.14 -8.35
C GLN A 73 35.16 6.17 -8.28
N ALA A 74 35.14 7.04 -7.26
CA ALA A 74 34.20 8.16 -7.19
C ALA A 74 34.41 9.17 -8.34
N LEU A 75 35.59 9.18 -8.97
CA LEU A 75 35.91 10.06 -10.09
C LEU A 75 35.99 9.33 -11.45
N PHE A 76 36.34 8.04 -11.50
CA PHE A 76 36.57 7.29 -12.75
C PHE A 76 36.31 5.77 -12.60
N THR A 77 35.17 5.25 -13.08
CA THR A 77 34.88 3.79 -13.08
C THR A 77 35.23 3.09 -14.40
N ALA A 78 35.99 1.99 -14.34
CA ALA A 78 36.07 0.85 -15.28
C ALA A 78 36.71 -0.37 -14.54
N PRO A 79 36.80 -1.61 -15.08
CA PRO A 79 36.15 -2.26 -16.25
C PRO A 79 35.47 -3.62 -15.92
N GLU A 80 34.54 -4.12 -16.75
CA GLU A 80 34.43 -5.57 -17.03
C GLU A 80 33.54 -5.85 -18.26
N GLN A 81 33.74 -7.04 -18.85
CA GLN A 81 33.36 -7.50 -20.19
C GLN A 81 31.94 -7.14 -20.66
N MET A 82 31.81 -6.70 -21.92
CA MET A 82 30.52 -6.42 -22.53
C MET A 82 29.82 -7.72 -22.97
N PRO A 83 28.56 -7.96 -22.55
CA PRO A 83 27.76 -9.04 -23.11
C PRO A 83 27.35 -8.70 -24.56
N PRO A 84 27.04 -9.72 -25.40
CA PRO A 84 26.60 -9.49 -26.77
C PRO A 84 25.29 -8.71 -26.82
N ALA A 85 25.13 -7.86 -27.85
CA ALA A 85 24.01 -6.95 -28.02
C ALA A 85 22.64 -7.69 -27.93
N PRO A 86 21.67 -7.19 -27.15
CA PRO A 86 20.34 -7.78 -27.09
C PRO A 86 19.66 -7.67 -28.46
N LYS A 87 18.76 -8.61 -28.76
CA LYS A 87 17.90 -8.51 -29.96
C LYS A 87 17.16 -7.17 -29.89
N LEU A 88 17.42 -6.31 -30.87
CA LEU A 88 16.83 -4.98 -31.04
C LEU A 88 15.33 -5.10 -31.40
N GLU A 89 14.51 -5.61 -30.49
CA GLU A 89 13.07 -5.77 -30.69
C GLU A 89 12.40 -4.40 -30.91
N GLY A 90 11.71 -4.25 -32.04
CA GLY A 90 11.09 -3.00 -32.47
C GLY A 90 11.95 -2.09 -33.34
N TYR A 91 13.22 -2.42 -33.55
CA TYR A 91 14.11 -1.68 -34.47
C TYR A 91 14.42 -2.50 -35.73
N GLN A 92 14.34 -1.87 -36.89
CA GLN A 92 14.68 -2.45 -38.18
C GLN A 92 16.02 -1.91 -38.67
N LYS A 93 16.85 -2.80 -39.22
CA LYS A 93 18.12 -2.42 -39.85
C LYS A 93 17.86 -1.45 -41.00
N ILE A 94 18.57 -0.34 -41.01
CA ILE A 94 18.50 0.64 -42.10
C ILE A 94 19.32 0.08 -43.28
N ASP A 95 18.64 -0.34 -44.35
CA ASP A 95 19.27 -0.85 -45.56
C ASP A 95 19.43 0.28 -46.60
N PHE A 96 20.63 0.86 -46.65
CA PHE A 96 21.02 1.92 -47.59
C PHE A 96 21.20 1.43 -49.04
N SER A 97 21.02 0.13 -49.32
CA SER A 97 21.14 -0.46 -50.65
C SER A 97 19.79 -0.63 -51.37
N LYS A 98 18.68 -0.69 -50.63
CA LYS A 98 17.32 -0.95 -51.17
C LYS A 98 16.41 0.27 -51.30
N THR A 99 16.79 1.41 -50.75
CA THR A 99 15.99 2.64 -50.80
C THR A 99 16.49 3.56 -51.90
N GLY A 100 15.81 3.53 -53.04
CA GLY A 100 15.80 4.66 -53.96
C GLY A 100 15.09 5.85 -53.31
N GLY A 101 15.80 6.58 -52.44
CA GLY A 101 15.39 7.88 -51.90
C GLY A 101 14.50 7.84 -50.65
N VAL A 102 14.97 8.53 -49.61
CA VAL A 102 14.17 9.30 -48.63
C VAL A 102 13.32 8.49 -47.63
N THR A 103 13.73 8.50 -46.36
CA THR A 103 12.80 8.35 -45.23
C THR A 103 12.49 9.76 -44.72
N GLU A 104 11.27 10.25 -44.96
CA GLU A 104 10.77 11.54 -44.45
C GLU A 104 10.20 11.35 -43.04
N TYR A 105 10.45 12.27 -42.13
CA TYR A 105 9.71 12.38 -40.86
C TYR A 105 9.22 13.82 -40.67
N ALA A 106 8.05 13.96 -40.04
CA ALA A 106 7.43 15.25 -39.73
C ALA A 106 7.86 15.74 -38.35
N ILE A 107 8.19 17.02 -38.25
CA ILE A 107 8.52 17.70 -36.99
C ILE A 107 7.29 18.48 -36.53
N ASN A 108 6.92 18.35 -35.25
CA ASN A 108 5.87 19.18 -34.64
C ASN A 108 6.52 20.40 -33.98
N ASP A 109 6.21 21.60 -34.47
CA ASP A 109 6.70 22.87 -33.91
C ASP A 109 5.67 23.42 -32.91
N PRO A 110 5.96 23.49 -31.59
CA PRO A 110 5.00 23.94 -30.59
C PRO A 110 4.63 25.43 -30.68
N ASN A 111 5.36 26.23 -31.47
CA ASN A 111 5.20 27.68 -31.53
C ASN A 111 4.59 28.19 -32.85
N ALA A 112 4.22 27.31 -33.79
CA ALA A 112 3.63 27.72 -35.06
C ALA A 112 2.09 27.71 -34.97
N GLU A 113 1.44 28.81 -35.36
CA GLU A 113 -0.04 28.92 -35.37
C GLU A 113 -0.72 28.01 -36.42
N ASN A 114 0.04 27.39 -37.33
CA ASN A 114 -0.45 26.38 -38.27
C ASN A 114 0.58 25.26 -38.47
N PHE A 115 0.11 24.02 -38.63
CA PHE A 115 0.94 22.83 -38.92
C PHE A 115 1.65 22.98 -40.28
N THR A 116 2.91 23.40 -40.28
CA THR A 116 3.80 23.29 -41.45
C THR A 116 4.75 22.12 -41.30
N THR A 117 4.59 21.12 -42.16
CA THR A 117 5.40 19.90 -42.21
C THR A 117 6.78 20.20 -42.81
N ASN A 118 7.80 20.43 -41.98
CA ASN A 118 9.18 20.41 -42.44
C ASN A 118 9.67 18.96 -42.49
N LYS A 119 9.99 18.48 -43.70
CA LYS A 119 10.48 17.12 -43.99
C LYS A 119 12.01 17.15 -44.06
N VAL A 120 12.69 16.45 -43.15
CA VAL A 120 14.16 16.30 -43.21
C VAL A 120 14.50 14.92 -43.78
N THR A 121 15.38 14.87 -44.77
CA THR A 121 15.78 13.64 -45.45
C THR A 121 17.13 13.15 -44.93
N PHE A 122 17.21 11.88 -44.47
CA PHE A 122 18.46 11.25 -43.97
C PHE A 122 19.69 11.38 -44.90
N LYS A 123 19.48 11.64 -46.19
CA LYS A 123 20.54 11.82 -47.19
C LYS A 123 21.35 13.11 -47.02
N GLU A 124 20.79 14.15 -46.40
CA GLU A 124 21.46 15.45 -46.22
C GLU A 124 22.33 15.47 -44.95
N ALA A 125 21.98 14.66 -43.94
CA ALA A 125 22.73 14.56 -42.68
C ALA A 125 24.00 13.69 -42.78
N PHE A 126 24.05 12.77 -43.75
CA PHE A 126 25.17 11.86 -43.96
C PHE A 126 25.75 12.08 -45.37
N ASP A 127 26.64 13.07 -45.44
CA ASP A 127 27.27 13.56 -46.66
C ASP A 127 27.76 12.45 -47.61
N GLY A 128 27.52 12.65 -48.90
CA GLY A 128 27.44 11.61 -49.90
C GLY A 128 28.73 10.84 -50.20
N ALA A 129 28.52 9.63 -50.74
CA ALA A 129 29.45 8.71 -51.41
C ALA A 129 30.12 7.60 -50.58
N ASP A 130 30.25 7.69 -49.25
CA ASP A 130 30.70 6.54 -48.44
C ASP A 130 29.55 6.01 -47.57
N LYS A 131 28.88 4.96 -48.07
CA LYS A 131 27.68 4.38 -47.45
C LYS A 131 27.95 3.52 -46.22
N ALA A 132 29.22 3.35 -45.82
CA ALA A 132 29.61 2.47 -44.72
C ALA A 132 30.36 3.27 -43.64
N LEU A 133 29.82 3.22 -42.42
CA LEU A 133 30.44 3.77 -41.22
C LEU A 133 31.31 2.72 -40.56
N PHE A 134 32.46 3.14 -40.04
CA PHE A 134 33.40 2.27 -39.34
C PHE A 134 33.89 2.91 -38.06
N VAL A 135 34.30 2.07 -37.12
CA VAL A 135 35.17 2.44 -36.00
C VAL A 135 36.55 1.86 -36.26
N PHE A 136 37.59 2.67 -36.03
CA PHE A 136 38.97 2.37 -36.32
C PHE A 136 39.78 2.36 -35.05
N GLU A 137 40.58 1.34 -34.80
CA GLU A 137 41.62 1.39 -33.78
C GLU A 137 42.87 1.96 -34.39
N LEU A 138 43.38 3.06 -33.83
CA LEU A 138 44.56 3.76 -34.29
C LEU A 138 45.63 3.70 -33.21
N GLU A 139 46.87 3.46 -33.62
CA GLU A 139 48.06 3.62 -32.79
C GLU A 139 48.76 4.91 -33.20
N VAL A 140 48.80 5.86 -32.27
CA VAL A 140 49.40 7.18 -32.47
C VAL A 140 50.77 7.20 -31.80
N THR A 141 51.81 7.47 -32.58
CA THR A 141 53.18 7.63 -32.12
C THR A 141 53.62 9.06 -32.39
N GLN A 142 54.05 9.77 -31.35
CA GLN A 142 54.62 11.11 -31.50
C GLN A 142 56.14 11.03 -31.43
N THR A 143 56.81 11.64 -32.40
CA THR A 143 58.26 11.81 -32.36
C THR A 143 58.56 12.95 -31.39
N PRO A 144 59.28 12.72 -30.27
CA PRO A 144 59.52 13.74 -29.26
C PRO A 144 60.38 14.88 -29.83
N ALA A 145 60.09 16.12 -29.43
CA ALA A 145 60.94 17.27 -29.73
C ALA A 145 62.25 17.18 -28.91
N GLU A 146 63.33 17.79 -29.42
CA GLU A 146 64.66 17.77 -28.79
C GLU A 146 64.58 18.15 -27.29
N GLY A 147 64.99 17.24 -26.40
CA GLY A 147 64.99 17.44 -24.95
C GLY A 147 63.73 16.98 -24.20
N GLN A 148 62.72 16.42 -24.86
CA GLN A 148 61.53 15.85 -24.20
C GLN A 148 61.57 14.31 -24.09
N PRO A 149 61.04 13.73 -23.00
CA PRO A 149 60.95 12.28 -22.85
C PRO A 149 60.05 11.64 -23.92
N ALA A 150 60.41 10.45 -24.39
CA ALA A 150 59.66 9.72 -25.39
C ALA A 150 58.24 9.42 -24.90
N VAL A 151 57.23 9.83 -25.68
CA VAL A 151 55.83 9.50 -25.40
C VAL A 151 55.56 8.08 -25.92
N PRO A 152 55.13 7.14 -25.08
CA PRO A 152 54.80 5.79 -25.52
C PRO A 152 53.64 5.82 -26.52
N ALA A 153 53.66 4.91 -27.50
CA ALA A 153 52.61 4.80 -28.52
C ALA A 153 51.24 4.58 -27.86
N GLN A 154 50.24 5.37 -28.25
CA GLN A 154 48.91 5.34 -27.67
C GLN A 154 47.93 4.68 -28.63
N LYS A 155 47.26 3.61 -28.17
CA LYS A 155 46.18 2.95 -28.90
C LYS A 155 44.84 3.54 -28.53
N GLN A 156 44.04 3.92 -29.52
CA GLN A 156 42.76 4.57 -29.29
C GLN A 156 41.77 4.28 -30.43
N TRP A 157 40.49 4.19 -30.08
CA TRP A 157 39.43 3.94 -31.06
C TRP A 157 38.81 5.26 -31.55
N TYR A 158 38.55 5.35 -32.86
CA TYR A 158 38.06 6.54 -33.56
C TYR A 158 36.89 6.17 -34.45
N GLY A 159 35.74 6.84 -34.30
CA GLY A 159 34.51 6.43 -34.99
C GLY A 159 33.24 7.01 -34.37
N PRO A 160 32.06 6.77 -34.96
CA PRO A 160 31.84 6.19 -36.29
C PRO A 160 32.06 7.22 -37.40
N LEU A 161 32.89 6.90 -38.40
CA LEU A 161 33.09 7.75 -39.59
C LEU A 161 33.42 6.92 -40.84
N SER A 162 33.34 7.53 -42.02
CA SER A 162 33.74 6.89 -43.27
C SER A 162 35.27 6.81 -43.41
N GLN A 163 35.76 5.89 -44.25
CA GLN A 163 37.19 5.78 -44.54
C GLN A 163 37.74 7.10 -45.09
N LYS A 164 37.02 7.74 -46.02
CA LYS A 164 37.44 9.01 -46.61
C LYS A 164 37.62 10.12 -45.56
N LYS A 165 36.71 10.24 -44.59
CA LYS A 165 36.83 11.23 -43.51
C LYS A 165 38.01 10.95 -42.58
N LEU A 166 38.34 9.68 -42.35
CA LEU A 166 39.54 9.32 -41.60
C LEU A 166 40.80 9.72 -42.39
N ASP A 167 40.86 9.37 -43.67
CA ASP A 167 42.02 9.66 -44.52
C ASP A 167 42.25 11.18 -44.65
N ASP A 168 41.19 11.98 -44.75
CA ASP A 168 41.27 13.44 -44.79
C ASP A 168 41.71 14.04 -43.43
N ALA A 169 41.27 13.47 -42.30
CA ALA A 169 41.74 13.86 -40.98
C ALA A 169 43.23 13.50 -40.76
N LEU A 170 43.68 12.35 -41.25
CA LEU A 170 45.07 11.92 -41.17
C LEU A 170 46.01 12.78 -42.02
N LYS A 171 45.56 13.31 -43.17
CA LYS A 171 46.33 14.29 -43.97
C LYS A 171 46.57 15.61 -43.24
N GLN A 172 45.72 15.94 -42.27
CA GLN A 172 45.83 17.16 -41.47
C GLN A 172 46.63 16.94 -40.17
N ALA A 173 47.11 15.72 -39.91
CA ALA A 173 47.90 15.43 -38.72
C ALA A 173 49.27 16.14 -38.77
N PRO A 174 49.77 16.67 -37.63
CA PRO A 174 51.09 17.30 -37.55
C PRO A 174 52.22 16.34 -37.98
N ALA A 175 53.26 16.86 -38.65
CA ALA A 175 54.34 16.05 -39.23
C ALA A 175 55.13 15.20 -38.20
N ASN A 176 55.07 15.53 -36.92
CA ASN A 176 55.68 14.79 -35.81
C ASN A 176 54.79 13.66 -35.27
N VAL A 177 53.57 13.47 -35.79
CA VAL A 177 52.62 12.43 -35.41
C VAL A 177 52.54 11.36 -36.50
N LYS A 178 52.85 10.11 -36.17
CA LYS A 178 52.61 8.94 -37.02
C LYS A 178 51.40 8.19 -36.50
N VAL A 179 50.44 7.88 -37.37
CA VAL A 179 49.23 7.14 -37.01
C VAL A 179 49.17 5.86 -37.83
N ASN A 180 49.11 4.72 -37.15
CA ASN A 180 48.92 3.40 -37.75
C ASN A 180 47.51 2.92 -37.48
N GLN A 181 46.76 2.53 -38.52
CA GLN A 181 45.45 1.91 -38.34
C GLN A 181 45.64 0.41 -37.99
N LEU A 182 45.24 0.01 -36.79
CA LEU A 182 45.37 -1.35 -36.28
C LEU A 182 44.18 -2.23 -36.65
N SER A 183 42.95 -1.72 -36.53
CA SER A 183 41.74 -2.48 -36.83
C SER A 183 40.62 -1.58 -37.36
N LYS A 184 39.67 -2.18 -38.09
CA LYS A 184 38.52 -1.51 -38.73
C LYS A 184 37.28 -2.36 -38.54
N VAL A 185 36.26 -1.81 -37.88
CA VAL A 185 35.04 -2.54 -37.52
C VAL A 185 33.81 -1.85 -38.12
N PRO A 186 32.95 -2.55 -38.87
CA PRO A 186 31.78 -1.96 -39.51
C PRO A 186 30.67 -1.61 -38.49
N VAL A 187 29.99 -0.50 -38.75
CA VAL A 187 28.85 -0.02 -37.96
C VAL A 187 27.56 -0.15 -38.77
N THR A 188 26.54 -0.73 -38.15
CA THR A 188 25.18 -0.89 -38.71
C THR A 188 24.20 0.02 -37.99
N LEU A 189 23.32 0.71 -38.73
CA LEU A 189 22.28 1.57 -38.17
C LEU A 189 20.93 0.86 -38.14
N TYR A 190 20.13 1.12 -37.11
CA TYR A 190 18.80 0.56 -36.88
C TYR A 190 17.83 1.68 -36.50
N ALA A 191 16.56 1.61 -36.94
CA ALA A 191 15.53 2.61 -36.62
C ALA A 191 14.22 1.96 -36.12
N ASN A 192 13.48 2.63 -35.24
CA ASN A 192 12.14 2.18 -34.81
C ASN A 192 11.01 3.03 -35.41
N SER A 193 9.75 2.63 -35.16
CA SER A 193 8.55 3.32 -35.64
C SER A 193 8.31 4.70 -35.00
N ALA A 194 9.06 5.05 -33.94
CA ALA A 194 9.03 6.36 -33.30
C ALA A 194 10.09 7.33 -33.86
N GLY A 195 10.93 6.88 -34.82
CA GLY A 195 11.98 7.69 -35.43
C GLY A 195 13.32 7.66 -34.69
N ASP A 196 13.45 6.88 -33.62
CA ASP A 196 14.72 6.70 -32.92
C ASP A 196 15.70 5.89 -33.78
N VAL A 197 16.97 6.32 -33.86
CA VAL A 197 18.04 5.61 -34.58
C VAL A 197 19.17 5.17 -33.64
N VAL A 198 19.61 3.93 -33.79
CA VAL A 198 20.69 3.31 -33.00
C VAL A 198 21.80 2.82 -33.93
N ALA A 199 23.05 3.10 -33.56
CA ALA A 199 24.24 2.55 -34.23
C ALA A 199 24.78 1.36 -33.43
N ALA A 200 24.98 0.23 -34.10
CA ALA A 200 25.48 -1.00 -33.48
C ALA A 200 26.68 -1.57 -34.26
N ILE A 201 27.56 -2.25 -33.54
CA ILE A 201 28.76 -2.89 -34.06
C ILE A 201 28.63 -4.39 -33.77
N GLU A 202 28.83 -5.24 -34.77
CA GLU A 202 28.77 -6.70 -34.57
C GLU A 202 30.17 -7.24 -34.22
N GLY A 203 30.33 -7.89 -33.05
CA GLY A 203 31.57 -8.54 -32.61
C GLY A 203 32.20 -7.97 -31.32
N GLU A 204 33.45 -8.37 -31.02
CA GLU A 204 34.26 -7.77 -29.95
C GLU A 204 34.61 -6.31 -30.32
N GLY A 205 33.78 -5.38 -29.86
CA GLY A 205 33.91 -3.94 -30.16
C GLY A 205 34.55 -3.14 -29.02
N PRO A 206 35.03 -1.92 -29.30
CA PRO A 206 35.54 -1.03 -28.27
C PRO A 206 34.48 -0.62 -27.25
N ALA A 207 34.90 -0.40 -26.00
CA ALA A 207 34.03 0.21 -25.01
C ALA A 207 33.56 1.59 -25.52
N PRO A 208 32.25 1.90 -25.52
CA PRO A 208 31.69 3.10 -26.18
C PRO A 208 32.30 4.43 -25.70
N HIS A 209 32.70 4.50 -24.42
CA HIS A 209 33.36 5.66 -23.83
C HIS A 209 34.84 5.84 -24.21
N LYS A 210 35.46 4.85 -24.88
CA LYS A 210 36.85 4.89 -25.38
C LYS A 210 36.94 5.27 -26.85
N VAL A 211 35.80 5.51 -27.51
CA VAL A 211 35.75 5.96 -28.90
C VAL A 211 35.80 7.48 -28.93
N ALA A 212 36.91 8.06 -29.38
CA ALA A 212 37.01 9.49 -29.62
C ALA A 212 36.20 9.86 -30.87
N SER A 213 35.25 10.77 -30.72
CA SER A 213 34.48 11.32 -31.85
C SER A 213 35.00 12.71 -32.20
N ILE A 214 35.22 12.96 -33.49
CA ILE A 214 35.44 14.31 -34.04
C ILE A 214 34.09 15.06 -34.18
N MET A 215 32.95 14.41 -33.89
CA MET A 215 31.59 14.98 -34.00
C MET A 215 30.85 15.11 -32.66
N GLY A 216 31.55 15.32 -31.55
CA GLY A 216 30.90 15.67 -30.27
C GLY A 216 29.79 14.73 -29.78
N MET A 217 29.76 13.46 -30.20
CA MET A 217 28.77 12.48 -29.73
C MET A 217 29.41 11.52 -28.73
N PRO A 218 29.12 11.66 -27.42
CA PRO A 218 29.18 10.52 -26.51
C PRO A 218 28.04 9.56 -26.88
N SER A 219 28.33 8.28 -26.70
CA SER A 219 27.44 7.16 -26.93
C SER A 219 26.13 7.31 -26.13
N TYR A 220 25.00 7.07 -26.80
CA TYR A 220 23.62 6.97 -26.30
C TYR A 220 23.02 8.22 -25.66
N TYR A 221 22.41 9.05 -26.50
CA TYR A 221 21.34 9.96 -26.09
C TYR A 221 20.08 9.67 -26.92
N LYS A 222 18.89 9.76 -26.30
CA LYS A 222 17.65 10.08 -27.01
C LYS A 222 17.62 11.60 -27.16
N VAL A 223 17.88 12.11 -28.35
CA VAL A 223 17.75 13.55 -28.63
C VAL A 223 16.76 13.70 -29.77
N SER A 224 15.75 14.55 -29.59
CA SER A 224 14.85 14.88 -30.69
C SER A 224 15.61 15.68 -31.76
N PRO A 225 15.25 15.57 -33.06
CA PRO A 225 15.94 16.32 -34.13
C PRO A 225 16.00 17.84 -33.88
N THR A 226 14.97 18.38 -33.22
CA THR A 226 14.86 19.79 -32.83
C THR A 226 15.80 20.19 -31.69
N GLU A 227 16.07 19.32 -30.72
CA GLU A 227 17.09 19.56 -29.69
C GLU A 227 18.50 19.48 -30.26
N TYR A 228 18.73 18.57 -31.21
CA TYR A 228 20.01 18.43 -31.90
C TYR A 228 20.38 19.71 -32.66
N SER A 229 19.44 20.30 -33.42
CA SER A 229 19.67 21.56 -34.14
C SER A 229 20.01 22.72 -33.21
N LYS A 230 19.35 22.81 -32.05
CA LYS A 230 19.60 23.84 -31.04
C LYS A 230 20.96 23.67 -30.35
N LEU A 231 21.37 22.43 -30.10
CA LEU A 231 22.70 22.10 -29.58
C LEU A 231 23.79 22.44 -30.60
N GLU A 232 23.53 22.21 -31.89
CA GLU A 232 24.47 22.52 -32.97
C GLU A 232 24.63 24.04 -33.18
N GLU A 233 23.55 24.82 -33.07
CA GLU A 233 23.63 26.28 -33.07
C GLU A 233 24.36 26.82 -31.83
N ALA A 234 24.07 26.28 -30.64
CA ALA A 234 24.76 26.66 -29.41
C ALA A 234 26.25 26.30 -29.43
N ALA A 235 26.63 25.17 -30.03
CA ALA A 235 28.02 24.73 -30.21
C ALA A 235 28.80 25.60 -31.21
N LYS A 236 28.11 26.22 -32.19
CA LYS A 236 28.72 27.14 -33.17
C LYS A 236 29.10 28.48 -32.54
N GLU A 237 28.39 28.93 -31.50
CA GLU A 237 28.70 30.16 -30.77
C GLU A 237 29.76 29.97 -29.67
N ASP A 238 29.75 28.83 -28.96
CA ASP A 238 30.76 28.48 -27.95
C ASP A 238 30.76 26.97 -27.69
N ALA A 239 31.84 26.29 -28.11
CA ALA A 239 31.99 24.83 -27.99
C ALA A 239 31.91 24.32 -26.53
N GLY A 240 32.10 25.19 -25.53
CA GLY A 240 32.00 24.85 -24.10
C GLY A 240 30.58 24.86 -23.53
N LYS A 241 29.59 25.44 -24.24
CA LYS A 241 28.20 25.57 -23.74
C LYS A 241 27.28 24.42 -24.17
N ALA A 242 27.69 23.60 -25.14
CA ALA A 242 26.90 22.51 -25.70
C ALA A 242 27.04 21.17 -24.94
N VAL A 243 27.44 21.21 -23.68
CA VAL A 243 27.53 20.00 -22.84
C VAL A 243 26.35 20.03 -21.85
N PRO A 244 25.24 19.32 -22.11
CA PRO A 244 24.27 19.07 -21.05
C PRO A 244 24.99 18.35 -19.89
N PRO A 245 24.56 18.57 -18.62
CA PRO A 245 25.18 17.91 -17.48
C PRO A 245 25.19 16.39 -17.71
N PRO A 246 26.21 15.66 -17.23
CA PRO A 246 26.32 14.22 -17.47
C PRO A 246 25.10 13.52 -16.88
N SER A 247 24.11 13.20 -17.71
CA SER A 247 23.10 12.22 -17.36
C SER A 247 23.81 10.88 -17.33
N THR A 248 24.05 10.37 -16.13
CA THR A 248 24.56 9.01 -15.92
C THR A 248 23.68 8.04 -16.70
N MET A 249 24.26 7.38 -17.72
CA MET A 249 23.63 6.26 -18.39
C MET A 249 23.51 5.13 -17.37
N GLN A 250 22.31 4.89 -16.85
CA GLN A 250 22.05 3.63 -16.15
C GLN A 250 21.94 2.54 -17.21
N ILE A 251 23.04 1.83 -17.47
CA ILE A 251 22.99 0.58 -18.20
C ILE A 251 22.27 -0.43 -17.30
N ALA A 252 20.98 -0.62 -17.59
CA ALA A 252 20.13 -1.64 -17.05
C ALA A 252 20.51 -3.01 -17.64
N THR A 253 21.29 -3.83 -16.94
CA THR A 253 21.38 -5.25 -17.27
C THR A 253 20.13 -5.96 -16.76
N ALA A 254 19.21 -6.31 -17.66
CA ALA A 254 18.08 -7.16 -17.34
C ALA A 254 18.55 -8.60 -17.10
N GLU A 255 18.92 -8.92 -15.86
CA GLU A 255 19.21 -10.29 -15.46
C GLU A 255 17.88 -11.05 -15.35
N HIS A 256 17.57 -11.90 -16.33
CA HIS A 256 16.41 -12.79 -16.26
C HIS A 256 16.70 -13.91 -15.25
N LYS A 257 16.24 -13.71 -14.01
CA LYS A 257 16.36 -14.73 -12.99
C LYS A 257 15.19 -15.69 -13.08
N LEU A 258 15.48 -16.96 -13.34
CA LEU A 258 14.47 -18.01 -13.27
C LEU A 258 14.04 -18.17 -11.81
N VAL A 259 12.78 -17.89 -11.51
CA VAL A 259 12.21 -18.15 -10.17
C VAL A 259 11.78 -19.62 -10.15
N PRO A 260 12.38 -20.46 -9.28
CA PRO A 260 11.98 -21.86 -9.21
C PRO A 260 10.51 -22.02 -8.80
N TRP A 261 9.77 -22.84 -9.55
CA TRP A 261 8.31 -22.99 -9.35
C TRP A 261 7.94 -23.41 -7.91
N HIS A 262 8.80 -24.20 -7.26
CA HIS A 262 8.57 -24.72 -5.92
C HIS A 262 8.55 -23.63 -4.86
N LEU A 263 9.15 -22.45 -5.10
CA LEU A 263 9.05 -21.31 -4.17
C LEU A 263 7.62 -20.78 -4.07
N PHE A 264 6.89 -20.74 -5.20
CA PHE A 264 5.47 -20.37 -5.20
C PHE A 264 4.62 -21.42 -4.48
N PHE A 265 4.93 -22.71 -4.68
CA PHE A 265 4.30 -23.79 -3.93
C PHE A 265 4.53 -23.66 -2.42
N ILE A 266 5.78 -23.37 -2.00
CA ILE A 266 6.13 -23.17 -0.58
C ILE A 266 5.36 -21.97 -0.01
N ALA A 267 5.23 -20.86 -0.75
CA ALA A 267 4.45 -19.70 -0.29
C ALA A 267 2.96 -20.07 -0.05
N ILE A 268 2.34 -20.79 -0.99
CA ILE A 268 0.95 -21.26 -0.84
C ILE A 268 0.83 -22.24 0.33
N ALA A 269 1.71 -23.24 0.41
CA ALA A 269 1.72 -24.23 1.48
C ALA A 269 1.94 -23.61 2.86
N PHE A 270 2.79 -22.58 2.94
CA PHE A 270 2.99 -21.81 4.15
C PHE A 270 1.72 -21.04 4.53
N GLY A 271 0.98 -20.49 3.57
CA GLY A 271 -0.33 -19.90 3.81
C GLY A 271 -1.33 -20.88 4.42
N VAL A 272 -1.35 -22.14 3.96
CA VAL A 272 -2.16 -23.20 4.56
C VAL A 272 -1.73 -23.47 6.00
N LEU A 273 -0.42 -23.55 6.27
CA LEU A 273 0.10 -23.72 7.62
C LEU A 273 -0.30 -22.54 8.54
N MET A 274 -0.24 -21.32 8.03
CA MET A 274 -0.65 -20.13 8.78
C MET A 274 -2.15 -20.12 9.08
N ALA A 275 -3.01 -20.65 8.19
CA ALA A 275 -4.43 -20.82 8.48
C ALA A 275 -4.65 -21.64 9.75
N PHE A 276 -4.02 -22.82 9.85
CA PHE A 276 -4.08 -23.66 11.05
C PHE A 276 -3.51 -22.96 12.28
N ALA A 277 -2.39 -22.24 12.14
CA ALA A 277 -1.78 -21.52 13.26
C ALA A 277 -2.70 -20.42 13.81
N ILE A 278 -3.36 -19.65 12.93
CA ILE A 278 -4.30 -18.59 13.31
C ILE A 278 -5.55 -19.18 13.98
N GLU A 279 -6.06 -20.32 13.49
CA GLU A 279 -7.17 -21.03 14.13
C GLU A 279 -6.80 -21.51 15.53
N LEU A 280 -5.64 -22.15 15.71
CA LEU A 280 -5.17 -22.60 17.02
C LEU A 280 -4.96 -21.44 18.00
N LEU A 281 -4.46 -20.31 17.50
CA LEU A 281 -4.32 -19.10 18.31
C LEU A 281 -5.69 -18.55 18.74
N THR A 282 -6.66 -18.53 17.82
CA THR A 282 -8.03 -18.09 18.12
C THR A 282 -8.68 -19.03 19.13
N ASP A 283 -8.57 -20.36 18.92
CA ASP A 283 -9.05 -21.41 19.82
C ASP A 283 -8.53 -21.22 21.25
N TYR A 284 -7.23 -20.92 21.40
CA TYR A 284 -6.63 -20.72 22.72
C TYR A 284 -7.37 -19.66 23.56
N TYR A 285 -7.76 -18.56 22.93
CA TYR A 285 -8.45 -17.46 23.62
C TYR A 285 -9.94 -17.70 23.79
N VAL A 286 -10.62 -18.29 22.80
CA VAL A 286 -12.10 -18.36 22.81
C VAL A 286 -12.66 -19.70 23.28
N SER A 287 -11.89 -20.77 23.37
CA SER A 287 -12.39 -22.10 23.72
C SER A 287 -12.68 -22.29 25.21
N THR A 288 -13.80 -22.95 25.53
CA THR A 288 -14.25 -23.27 26.91
C THR A 288 -13.28 -24.19 27.67
N HIS A 289 -12.43 -24.91 26.95
CA HIS A 289 -11.46 -25.85 27.54
C HIS A 289 -10.12 -25.20 27.88
N LYS A 290 -9.90 -23.94 27.46
CA LYS A 290 -8.63 -23.24 27.62
C LYS A 290 -8.66 -22.27 28.79
N LYS A 291 -7.47 -21.85 29.22
CA LYS A 291 -7.28 -21.02 30.40
C LYS A 291 -8.01 -19.67 30.33
N PRO A 292 -7.96 -18.89 29.23
CA PRO A 292 -8.57 -17.55 29.19
C PRO A 292 -10.07 -17.55 29.50
N VAL A 293 -10.86 -18.38 28.81
CA VAL A 293 -12.31 -18.48 29.05
C VAL A 293 -12.63 -18.98 30.46
N ARG A 294 -11.90 -19.98 30.95
CA ARG A 294 -12.12 -20.52 32.31
C ARG A 294 -11.88 -19.47 33.38
N GLU A 295 -10.87 -18.62 33.21
CA GLU A 295 -10.62 -17.52 34.15
C GLU A 295 -11.70 -16.45 34.07
N VAL A 296 -12.14 -16.07 32.86
CA VAL A 296 -13.28 -15.14 32.67
C VAL A 296 -14.55 -15.68 33.32
N ALA A 297 -14.84 -16.97 33.17
CA ALA A 297 -15.97 -17.62 33.84
C ALA A 297 -15.80 -17.66 35.37
N THR A 298 -14.57 -17.85 35.85
CA THR A 298 -14.27 -17.90 37.30
C THR A 298 -14.56 -16.57 37.98
N VAL A 299 -14.15 -15.46 37.37
CA VAL A 299 -14.37 -14.11 37.92
C VAL A 299 -15.82 -13.65 37.82
N ALA A 300 -16.68 -14.35 37.07
CA ALA A 300 -18.11 -14.06 37.03
C ALA A 300 -18.79 -14.18 38.41
N SER A 301 -18.23 -15.00 39.31
CA SER A 301 -18.67 -15.09 40.70
C SER A 301 -18.51 -13.78 41.50
N ALA A 302 -17.63 -12.89 41.06
CA ALA A 302 -17.44 -11.55 41.63
C ALA A 302 -18.33 -10.48 40.95
N GLY A 303 -19.13 -10.86 39.95
CA GLY A 303 -20.08 -10.01 39.25
C GLY A 303 -19.65 -9.58 37.84
N PRO A 304 -20.46 -8.75 37.16
CA PRO A 304 -20.25 -8.41 35.75
C PRO A 304 -18.99 -7.57 35.51
N ALA A 305 -18.67 -6.62 36.39
CA ALA A 305 -17.57 -5.68 36.15
C ALA A 305 -16.19 -6.37 36.07
N PRO A 306 -15.79 -7.26 37.01
CA PRO A 306 -14.56 -8.04 36.88
C PRO A 306 -14.51 -8.90 35.62
N MET A 307 -15.64 -9.49 35.23
CA MET A 307 -15.73 -10.34 34.03
C MET A 307 -15.57 -9.54 32.72
N ILE A 308 -16.13 -8.33 32.65
CA ILE A 308 -15.89 -7.40 31.53
C ILE A 308 -14.41 -7.01 31.48
N ILE A 309 -13.82 -6.62 32.62
CA ILE A 309 -12.42 -6.20 32.69
C ILE A 309 -11.50 -7.32 32.18
N GLN A 310 -11.70 -8.55 32.69
CA GLN A 310 -10.84 -9.69 32.33
C GLN A 310 -11.00 -10.10 30.86
N GLY A 311 -12.24 -10.17 30.37
CA GLY A 311 -12.48 -10.53 28.96
C GLY A 311 -11.95 -9.48 27.99
N PHE A 312 -12.09 -8.19 28.33
CA PHE A 312 -11.52 -7.10 27.52
C PHE A 312 -9.98 -7.12 27.52
N ALA A 313 -9.36 -7.36 28.69
CA ALA A 313 -7.92 -7.47 28.81
C ALA A 313 -7.34 -8.63 27.96
N TYR A 314 -7.96 -9.82 28.02
CA TYR A 314 -7.56 -10.93 27.16
C TYR A 314 -7.84 -10.66 25.68
N GLY A 315 -8.87 -9.88 25.36
CA GLY A 315 -9.14 -9.44 24.00
C GLY A 315 -7.99 -8.60 23.44
N LEU A 316 -7.50 -7.64 24.22
CA LEU A 316 -6.34 -6.82 23.87
C LEU A 316 -5.08 -7.67 23.67
N GLU A 317 -4.83 -8.61 24.58
CA GLU A 317 -3.71 -9.54 24.48
C GLU A 317 -3.78 -10.37 23.19
N SER A 318 -4.94 -11.01 22.94
CA SER A 318 -5.16 -11.84 21.75
C SER A 318 -4.98 -11.07 20.44
N SER A 319 -5.36 -9.79 20.44
CA SER A 319 -5.20 -8.89 19.31
C SER A 319 -3.73 -8.65 18.96
N VAL A 320 -2.89 -8.40 19.97
CA VAL A 320 -1.45 -8.23 19.80
C VAL A 320 -0.80 -9.54 19.29
N ILE A 321 -1.16 -10.69 19.86
CA ILE A 321 -0.60 -11.97 19.40
C ILE A 321 -1.02 -12.29 17.96
N SER A 322 -2.26 -11.96 17.58
CA SER A 322 -2.73 -12.13 16.20
C SER A 322 -1.92 -11.29 15.20
N VAL A 323 -1.51 -10.07 15.58
CA VAL A 323 -0.60 -9.25 14.75
C VAL A 323 0.73 -9.96 14.51
N PHE A 324 1.33 -10.59 15.52
CA PHE A 324 2.57 -11.35 15.32
C PHE A 324 2.39 -12.52 14.35
N ALA A 325 1.25 -13.22 14.40
CA ALA A 325 0.94 -14.27 13.43
C ALA A 325 0.88 -13.71 11.99
N ILE A 326 0.29 -12.52 11.80
CA ILE A 326 0.28 -11.83 10.51
C ILE A 326 1.69 -11.41 10.09
N VAL A 327 2.50 -10.86 11.01
CA VAL A 327 3.90 -10.50 10.72
C VAL A 327 4.69 -11.71 10.21
N VAL A 328 4.52 -12.87 10.83
CA VAL A 328 5.12 -14.13 10.36
C VAL A 328 4.61 -14.50 8.96
N ALA A 329 3.30 -14.36 8.70
CA ALA A 329 2.71 -14.59 7.38
C ALA A 329 3.29 -13.66 6.28
N LEU A 330 3.72 -12.45 6.65
CA LEU A 330 4.28 -11.45 5.71
C LEU A 330 5.80 -11.54 5.55
N ILE A 331 6.55 -11.90 6.61
CA ILE A 331 8.02 -12.00 6.59
C ILE A 331 8.49 -13.22 5.78
N VAL A 332 7.82 -14.36 5.90
CA VAL A 332 8.28 -15.57 5.21
C VAL A 332 8.31 -15.41 3.68
N PRO A 333 7.31 -14.80 3.01
CA PRO A 333 7.42 -14.40 1.61
C PRO A 333 8.60 -13.50 1.27
N LEU A 334 9.00 -12.59 2.16
CA LEU A 334 10.20 -11.75 1.98
C LEU A 334 11.49 -12.57 2.03
N SER A 335 11.50 -13.69 2.78
CA SER A 335 12.63 -14.63 2.81
C SER A 335 12.62 -15.61 1.63
N ILE A 336 11.44 -16.04 1.17
CA ILE A 336 11.28 -16.91 -0.02
C ILE A 336 11.63 -16.15 -1.30
N PHE A 337 11.25 -14.87 -1.37
CA PHE A 337 11.52 -13.97 -2.48
C PHE A 337 12.28 -12.72 -2.00
N PRO A 338 13.59 -12.82 -1.65
CA PRO A 338 14.35 -11.69 -1.16
C PRO A 338 14.45 -10.56 -2.20
N PRO A 339 14.12 -9.30 -1.84
CA PRO A 339 14.17 -8.18 -2.77
C PRO A 339 15.53 -8.00 -3.45
N GLY A 340 16.64 -8.15 -2.71
CA GLY A 340 17.99 -8.07 -3.27
C GLY A 340 18.29 -9.17 -4.29
N GLN A 341 17.63 -10.32 -4.18
CA GLN A 341 17.80 -11.45 -5.10
C GLN A 341 16.93 -11.32 -6.36
N TYR A 342 15.76 -10.68 -6.25
CA TYR A 342 14.72 -10.63 -7.28
C TYR A 342 14.39 -9.22 -7.81
N GLY A 343 15.18 -8.21 -7.45
CA GLY A 343 15.17 -6.90 -8.12
C GLY A 343 14.20 -5.89 -7.53
N GLY A 344 13.70 -6.17 -6.32
CA GLY A 344 12.73 -5.33 -5.64
C GLY A 344 11.65 -6.15 -4.94
N TYR A 345 10.68 -5.45 -4.36
CA TYR A 345 9.66 -6.05 -3.50
C TYR A 345 8.49 -6.68 -4.27
N LEU A 346 8.40 -6.49 -5.59
CA LEU A 346 7.27 -6.98 -6.39
C LEU A 346 7.00 -8.47 -6.19
N LEU A 347 8.05 -9.30 -6.29
CA LEU A 347 7.92 -10.74 -6.14
C LEU A 347 7.63 -11.14 -4.68
N SER A 348 8.15 -10.37 -3.70
CA SER A 348 7.83 -10.58 -2.29
C SER A 348 6.36 -10.28 -1.99
N PHE A 349 5.82 -9.19 -2.53
CA PHE A 349 4.39 -8.84 -2.41
C PHE A 349 3.49 -9.83 -3.15
N TYR A 350 3.94 -10.34 -4.30
CA TYR A 350 3.26 -11.46 -4.96
C TYR A 350 3.27 -12.72 -4.06
N GLY A 351 4.40 -13.01 -3.40
CA GLY A 351 4.49 -14.07 -2.39
C GLY A 351 3.54 -13.87 -1.21
N ILE A 352 3.36 -12.63 -0.73
CA ILE A 352 2.36 -12.28 0.29
C ILE A 352 0.94 -12.59 -0.20
N ALA A 353 0.63 -12.22 -1.45
CA ALA A 353 -0.65 -12.55 -2.06
C ALA A 353 -0.87 -14.08 -2.18
N LEU A 354 0.18 -14.84 -2.49
CA LEU A 354 0.13 -16.30 -2.54
C LEU A 354 -0.02 -16.96 -1.17
N VAL A 355 0.59 -16.40 -0.12
CA VAL A 355 0.30 -16.81 1.27
C VAL A 355 -1.18 -16.56 1.56
N GLY A 356 -1.71 -15.37 1.23
CA GLY A 356 -3.14 -15.07 1.36
C GLY A 356 -4.04 -16.05 0.60
N LEU A 357 -3.65 -16.43 -0.63
CA LEU A 357 -4.33 -17.47 -1.40
C LEU A 357 -4.27 -18.83 -0.69
N GLY A 358 -3.11 -19.19 -0.13
CA GLY A 358 -2.88 -20.36 0.69
C GLY A 358 -3.85 -20.43 1.88
N LEU A 359 -3.99 -19.34 2.63
CA LEU A 359 -4.98 -19.25 3.71
C LEU A 359 -6.38 -19.59 3.17
N LEU A 360 -6.77 -19.01 2.03
CA LEU A 360 -8.10 -19.21 1.43
C LEU A 360 -8.32 -20.57 0.75
N THR A 361 -7.31 -21.43 0.58
CA THR A 361 -7.53 -22.76 -0.05
C THR A 361 -8.45 -23.66 0.77
N THR A 362 -8.53 -23.44 2.10
CA THR A 362 -9.43 -24.16 3.01
C THR A 362 -10.81 -23.50 3.13
N THR A 363 -11.12 -22.47 2.32
CA THR A 363 -12.38 -21.70 2.42
C THR A 363 -13.63 -22.59 2.43
N GLY A 364 -13.65 -23.67 1.64
CA GLY A 364 -14.80 -24.59 1.63
C GLY A 364 -15.06 -25.24 3.00
N TYR A 365 -14.00 -25.62 3.72
CA TYR A 365 -14.09 -26.16 5.07
C TYR A 365 -14.47 -25.09 6.10
N ILE A 366 -13.84 -23.92 6.01
CA ILE A 366 -14.11 -22.77 6.89
C ILE A 366 -15.56 -22.32 6.77
N LEU A 367 -16.06 -22.16 5.55
CA LEU A 367 -17.44 -21.75 5.30
C LEU A 367 -18.44 -22.82 5.80
N ALA A 368 -18.12 -24.10 5.66
CA ALA A 368 -18.96 -25.18 6.20
C ALA A 368 -19.02 -25.10 7.74
N MET A 369 -17.89 -24.88 8.42
CA MET A 369 -17.82 -24.67 9.86
C MET A 369 -18.57 -23.42 10.33
N ASP A 370 -18.46 -22.33 9.57
CA ASP A 370 -19.12 -21.05 9.88
C ASP A 370 -20.64 -21.18 9.71
N THR A 371 -21.08 -21.86 8.64
CA THR A 371 -22.49 -22.10 8.34
C THR A 371 -23.12 -23.13 9.29
N PHE A 372 -22.33 -24.10 9.78
CA PHE A 372 -22.77 -25.08 10.75
C PHE A 372 -23.31 -24.41 12.04
N GLY A 373 -22.67 -23.33 12.50
CA GLY A 373 -23.09 -22.59 13.69
C GLY A 373 -24.54 -22.10 13.62
N PRO A 374 -24.89 -21.18 12.70
CA PRO A 374 -26.25 -20.69 12.53
C PRO A 374 -27.29 -21.78 12.21
N ILE A 375 -26.91 -22.86 11.52
CA ILE A 375 -27.82 -24.00 11.29
C ILE A 375 -28.14 -24.69 12.62
N SER A 376 -27.13 -24.96 13.45
CA SER A 376 -27.31 -25.62 14.74
C SER A 376 -28.09 -24.75 15.74
N ASP A 377 -27.84 -23.44 15.76
CA ASP A 377 -28.57 -22.46 16.59
C ASP A 377 -30.06 -22.41 16.19
N ASN A 378 -30.36 -22.29 14.88
CA ASN A 378 -31.73 -22.35 14.38
C ASN A 378 -32.41 -23.69 14.69
N ALA A 379 -31.70 -24.81 14.58
CA ALA A 379 -32.24 -26.12 14.92
C ALA A 379 -32.61 -26.22 16.40
N GLN A 380 -31.76 -25.72 17.31
CA GLN A 380 -32.08 -25.64 18.73
C GLN A 380 -33.28 -24.71 18.99
N GLY A 381 -33.32 -23.53 18.35
CA GLY A 381 -34.44 -22.60 18.49
C GLY A 381 -35.77 -23.20 18.03
N VAL A 382 -35.80 -23.86 16.87
CA VAL A 382 -37.00 -24.56 16.36
C VAL A 382 -37.41 -25.69 17.29
N TYR A 383 -36.44 -26.43 17.84
CA TYR A 383 -36.69 -27.53 18.77
C TYR A 383 -37.27 -27.05 20.11
N GLU A 384 -36.80 -25.91 20.64
CA GLU A 384 -37.37 -25.28 21.83
C GLU A 384 -38.79 -24.76 21.53
N MET A 385 -38.97 -24.08 20.40
CA MET A 385 -40.27 -23.51 20.02
C MET A 385 -41.34 -24.55 19.64
N SER A 386 -40.95 -25.79 19.29
CA SER A 386 -41.90 -26.87 19.03
C SER A 386 -42.46 -27.53 20.29
N GLY A 387 -41.85 -27.30 21.45
CA GLY A 387 -42.21 -27.96 22.72
C GLY A 387 -41.71 -29.40 22.86
N GLU A 388 -41.05 -29.96 21.84
CA GLU A 388 -40.53 -31.34 21.80
C GLU A 388 -39.36 -31.56 22.79
N GLY A 389 -38.74 -30.49 23.28
CA GLY A 389 -37.62 -30.54 24.23
C GLY A 389 -38.01 -30.87 25.68
N HIS A 390 -39.29 -30.77 26.03
CA HIS A 390 -39.76 -31.03 27.40
C HIS A 390 -39.76 -32.52 27.78
N ASP A 391 -40.04 -33.41 26.81
CA ASP A 391 -40.22 -34.85 27.05
C ASP A 391 -39.08 -35.73 26.49
N ASN A 392 -38.11 -35.13 25.79
CA ASN A 392 -37.01 -35.85 25.13
C ASN A 392 -35.63 -35.27 25.50
N GLU A 393 -35.13 -35.67 26.68
CA GLU A 393 -33.83 -35.23 27.19
C GLU A 393 -32.66 -35.58 26.25
N TYR A 394 -32.74 -36.69 25.52
CA TYR A 394 -31.73 -37.08 24.54
C TYR A 394 -31.67 -36.09 23.37
N GLY A 395 -32.83 -35.69 22.84
CA GLY A 395 -32.96 -34.68 21.79
C GLY A 395 -32.43 -33.32 22.24
N THR A 396 -32.85 -32.85 23.42
CA THR A 396 -32.39 -31.59 24.04
C THR A 396 -30.86 -31.55 24.18
N LYS A 397 -30.25 -32.61 24.72
CA LYS A 397 -28.78 -32.69 24.82
C LYS A 397 -28.11 -32.76 23.45
N GLY A 398 -28.75 -33.39 22.47
CA GLY A 398 -28.29 -33.46 21.09
C GLY A 398 -28.15 -32.07 20.46
N VAL A 399 -29.24 -31.29 20.44
CA VAL A 399 -29.25 -29.95 19.84
C VAL A 399 -28.35 -28.97 20.59
N GLN A 400 -28.30 -29.02 21.92
CA GLN A 400 -27.41 -28.18 22.73
C GLN A 400 -25.93 -28.44 22.47
N ARG A 401 -25.54 -29.72 22.26
CA ARG A 401 -24.16 -30.06 21.89
C ARG A 401 -23.78 -29.54 20.52
N LEU A 402 -24.72 -29.57 19.56
CA LEU A 402 -24.50 -29.03 18.22
C LEU A 402 -24.33 -27.51 18.27
N ASP A 403 -25.18 -26.78 19.01
CA ASP A 403 -25.03 -25.32 19.22
C ASP A 403 -23.70 -24.97 19.89
N ALA A 404 -23.30 -25.69 20.94
CA ALA A 404 -22.03 -25.47 21.61
C ALA A 404 -20.83 -25.65 20.67
N ALA A 405 -20.85 -26.70 19.84
CA ALA A 405 -19.85 -26.90 18.79
C ALA A 405 -19.90 -25.77 17.74
N GLY A 406 -21.11 -25.37 17.34
CA GLY A 406 -21.37 -24.30 16.38
C GLY A 406 -20.84 -22.93 16.83
N ASN A 407 -20.97 -22.59 18.11
CA ASN A 407 -20.44 -21.36 18.67
C ASN A 407 -18.91 -21.35 18.69
N THR A 408 -18.28 -22.49 18.97
CA THR A 408 -16.82 -22.65 18.88
C THR A 408 -16.35 -22.49 17.44
N THR A 409 -16.99 -23.16 16.47
CA THR A 409 -16.62 -23.03 15.06
C THR A 409 -16.83 -21.62 14.53
N LYS A 410 -17.94 -20.96 14.89
CA LYS A 410 -18.25 -19.56 14.54
C LYS A 410 -17.20 -18.58 15.08
N ALA A 411 -16.62 -18.83 16.26
CA ALA A 411 -15.56 -17.99 16.80
C ALA A 411 -14.24 -18.17 16.02
N LEU A 412 -13.87 -19.41 15.68
CA LEU A 412 -12.67 -19.72 14.89
C LEU A 412 -12.72 -19.11 13.49
N THR A 413 -13.86 -19.23 12.82
CA THR A 413 -14.06 -18.73 11.45
C THR A 413 -13.98 -17.20 11.38
N LYS A 414 -14.45 -16.48 12.42
CA LYS A 414 -14.29 -15.02 12.54
C LYS A 414 -12.82 -14.61 12.62
N GLY A 415 -12.03 -15.25 13.47
CA GLY A 415 -10.58 -14.97 13.60
C GLY A 415 -9.84 -15.20 12.29
N PHE A 416 -10.15 -16.31 11.61
CA PHE A 416 -9.61 -16.61 10.29
C PHE A 416 -10.02 -15.58 9.22
N ALA A 417 -11.30 -15.18 9.18
CA ALA A 417 -11.80 -14.18 8.23
C ALA A 417 -11.11 -12.82 8.41
N ILE A 418 -10.81 -12.42 9.64
CA ILE A 418 -10.07 -11.19 9.96
C ILE A 418 -8.62 -11.30 9.45
N ALA A 419 -7.90 -12.38 9.76
CA ALA A 419 -6.51 -12.53 9.35
C ALA A 419 -6.34 -12.57 7.82
N THR A 420 -7.19 -13.33 7.12
CA THR A 420 -7.17 -13.39 5.64
C THR A 420 -7.43 -12.03 5.01
N ALA A 421 -8.30 -11.22 5.62
CA ALA A 421 -8.60 -9.89 5.15
C ALA A 421 -7.38 -8.96 5.21
N VAL A 422 -6.63 -9.03 6.30
CA VAL A 422 -5.46 -8.17 6.49
C VAL A 422 -4.32 -8.58 5.56
N VAL A 423 -4.07 -9.88 5.38
CA VAL A 423 -3.07 -10.34 4.41
C VAL A 423 -3.45 -9.88 2.99
N ALA A 424 -4.73 -10.00 2.61
CA ALA A 424 -5.21 -9.49 1.32
C ALA A 424 -5.11 -7.95 1.23
N ALA A 425 -5.40 -7.24 2.32
CA ALA A 425 -5.31 -5.78 2.38
C ALA A 425 -3.88 -5.29 2.19
N VAL A 426 -2.88 -5.97 2.77
CA VAL A 426 -1.45 -5.65 2.57
C VAL A 426 -1.02 -5.90 1.11
N ALA A 427 -1.50 -6.97 0.48
CA ALA A 427 -1.24 -7.20 -0.94
C ALA A 427 -1.86 -6.11 -1.83
N LEU A 428 -3.13 -5.75 -1.59
CA LEU A 428 -3.82 -4.67 -2.30
C LEU A 428 -3.18 -3.30 -2.05
N PHE A 429 -2.62 -3.08 -0.86
CA PHE A 429 -1.90 -1.85 -0.53
C PHE A 429 -0.67 -1.66 -1.43
N HIS A 430 0.05 -2.74 -1.78
CA HIS A 430 1.12 -2.66 -2.77
C HIS A 430 0.60 -2.32 -4.17
N SER A 431 -0.52 -2.93 -4.59
CA SER A 431 -1.18 -2.57 -5.86
C SER A 431 -1.59 -1.10 -5.90
N TYR A 432 -2.02 -0.54 -4.76
CA TYR A 432 -2.30 0.89 -4.64
C TYR A 432 -1.04 1.74 -4.84
N VAL A 433 0.08 1.40 -4.18
CA VAL A 433 1.36 2.11 -4.32
C VAL A 433 1.81 2.15 -5.78
N ASP A 434 1.65 1.03 -6.50
CA ASP A 434 2.00 0.95 -7.92
C ASP A 434 1.04 1.76 -8.81
N ALA A 435 -0.28 1.60 -8.61
CA ALA A 435 -1.30 2.36 -9.35
C ALA A 435 -1.17 3.88 -9.15
N ALA A 436 -0.72 4.29 -7.96
CA ALA A 436 -0.47 5.68 -7.59
C ALA A 436 0.92 6.21 -8.02
N LYS A 437 1.72 5.42 -8.74
CA LYS A 437 3.09 5.79 -9.17
C LYS A 437 4.04 6.14 -8.01
N LEU A 438 3.81 5.54 -6.84
CA LEU A 438 4.61 5.78 -5.64
C LEU A 438 5.79 4.82 -5.48
N THR A 439 5.93 3.81 -6.35
CA THR A 439 7.00 2.79 -6.25
C THR A 439 8.42 3.38 -6.30
N SER A 440 8.66 4.40 -7.14
CA SER A 440 9.97 5.03 -7.29
C SER A 440 10.23 6.16 -6.30
N ILE A 441 9.18 6.80 -5.78
CA ILE A 441 9.25 7.98 -4.92
C ILE A 441 9.16 7.59 -3.44
N GLY A 442 8.48 6.50 -3.15
CA GLY A 442 8.26 5.99 -1.80
C GLY A 442 7.20 6.75 -1.02
N MET A 443 7.03 6.31 0.22
CA MET A 443 6.15 6.92 1.23
C MET A 443 6.94 7.09 2.54
N PRO A 444 7.83 8.09 2.63
CA PRO A 444 8.57 8.36 3.86
C PRO A 444 7.60 8.81 4.94
N ILE A 445 7.46 8.00 5.99
CA ILE A 445 6.45 8.23 7.05
C ILE A 445 6.73 9.53 7.82
N GLU A 446 7.97 10.02 7.80
CA GLU A 446 8.38 11.31 8.34
C GLU A 446 7.81 12.53 7.58
N VAL A 447 7.25 12.34 6.38
CA VAL A 447 6.54 13.40 5.65
C VAL A 447 5.21 13.69 6.34
N PRO A 448 4.94 14.95 6.75
CA PRO A 448 3.77 15.30 7.53
C PRO A 448 2.44 14.85 6.92
N GLU A 449 2.23 15.00 5.61
CA GLU A 449 0.99 14.62 4.94
C GLU A 449 0.74 13.10 5.00
N ILE A 450 1.80 12.29 4.90
CA ILE A 450 1.72 10.83 5.01
C ILE A 450 1.37 10.43 6.44
N PHE A 451 2.03 11.05 7.42
CA PHE A 451 1.77 10.80 8.82
C PHE A 451 0.36 11.25 9.24
N LEU A 452 -0.13 12.39 8.74
CA LEU A 452 -1.50 12.85 8.97
C LEU A 452 -2.52 11.88 8.36
N GLY A 453 -2.26 11.40 7.13
CA GLY A 453 -3.02 10.33 6.53
C GLY A 453 -3.09 9.10 7.43
N LEU A 454 -1.94 8.65 7.94
CA LEU A 454 -1.81 7.52 8.86
C LEU A 454 -2.67 7.69 10.13
N LEU A 455 -2.65 8.87 10.75
CA LEU A 455 -3.48 9.16 11.94
C LEU A 455 -4.98 9.12 11.62
N ILE A 456 -5.40 9.71 10.51
CA ILE A 456 -6.82 9.71 10.09
C ILE A 456 -7.27 8.27 9.79
N GLY A 457 -6.44 7.50 9.08
CA GLY A 457 -6.69 6.09 8.80
C GLY A 457 -6.78 5.24 10.06
N GLY A 458 -5.87 5.48 11.01
CA GLY A 458 -5.86 4.83 12.32
C GLY A 458 -7.14 5.08 13.14
N ALA A 459 -7.75 6.25 12.98
CA ALA A 459 -8.98 6.61 13.67
C ALA A 459 -10.24 6.01 13.02
N ALA A 460 -10.20 5.67 11.73
CA ALA A 460 -11.38 5.27 10.97
C ALA A 460 -12.04 3.97 11.49
N PRO A 461 -11.30 2.90 11.82
CA PRO A 461 -11.86 1.70 12.43
C PRO A 461 -12.54 1.95 13.78
N TYR A 462 -11.95 2.80 14.63
CA TYR A 462 -12.54 3.16 15.93
C TYR A 462 -13.88 3.85 15.77
N LEU A 463 -13.96 4.81 14.84
CA LEU A 463 -15.19 5.52 14.55
C LEU A 463 -16.27 4.60 13.97
N PHE A 464 -15.88 3.71 13.04
CA PHE A 464 -16.78 2.72 12.46
C PHE A 464 -17.34 1.76 13.53
N SER A 465 -16.48 1.28 14.44
CA SER A 465 -16.88 0.43 15.56
C SER A 465 -17.85 1.17 16.48
N ALA A 466 -17.57 2.44 16.79
CA ALA A 466 -18.47 3.25 17.62
C ALA A 466 -19.85 3.43 16.97
N PHE A 467 -19.92 3.68 15.66
CA PHE A 467 -21.21 3.76 14.95
C PHE A 467 -21.97 2.44 15.00
N SER A 468 -21.28 1.33 14.71
CA SER A 468 -21.86 -0.01 14.69
C SER A 468 -22.38 -0.45 16.07
N ILE A 469 -21.60 -0.23 17.14
CA ILE A 469 -21.99 -0.62 18.50
C ILE A 469 -23.18 0.22 18.98
N ASN A 470 -23.16 1.54 18.77
CA ASN A 470 -24.27 2.40 19.17
C ASN A 470 -25.56 2.12 18.38
N ALA A 471 -25.44 1.76 17.10
CA ALA A 471 -26.59 1.34 16.29
C ALA A 471 -27.28 0.11 16.87
N VAL A 472 -26.52 -0.92 17.23
CA VAL A 472 -27.08 -2.12 17.88
C VAL A 472 -27.68 -1.78 19.24
N GLY A 473 -27.03 -0.93 20.04
CA GLY A 473 -27.56 -0.49 21.34
C GLY A 473 -28.90 0.24 21.26
N ARG A 474 -29.10 1.09 20.24
CA ARG A 474 -30.41 1.73 20.00
C ARG A 474 -31.46 0.71 19.56
N ALA A 475 -31.13 -0.13 18.58
CA ALA A 475 -32.06 -1.13 18.04
C ALA A 475 -32.49 -2.16 19.10
N SER A 476 -31.55 -2.60 19.95
CA SER A 476 -31.84 -3.54 21.04
C SER A 476 -32.78 -2.91 22.07
N PHE A 477 -32.63 -1.63 22.35
CA PHE A 477 -33.51 -0.92 23.28
C PHE A 477 -34.95 -0.82 22.75
N ASP A 478 -35.11 -0.49 21.47
CA ASP A 478 -36.43 -0.47 20.82
C ASP A 478 -37.09 -1.86 20.85
N LEU A 479 -36.31 -2.92 20.60
CA LEU A 479 -36.77 -4.30 20.67
C LEU A 479 -37.19 -4.71 22.09
N ILE A 480 -36.39 -4.36 23.10
CA ILE A 480 -36.69 -4.66 24.52
C ILE A 480 -38.00 -3.99 24.93
N ASN A 481 -38.22 -2.73 24.54
CA ASN A 481 -39.46 -2.03 24.88
C ASN A 481 -40.66 -2.63 24.19
N GLU A 482 -40.53 -3.05 22.93
CA GLU A 482 -41.62 -3.76 22.24
C GLU A 482 -41.97 -5.08 22.93
N VAL A 483 -40.98 -5.91 23.28
CA VAL A 483 -41.21 -7.16 24.01
C VAL A 483 -41.88 -6.90 25.36
N ARG A 484 -41.40 -5.89 26.11
CA ARG A 484 -42.02 -5.49 27.38
C ARG A 484 -43.45 -4.96 27.21
N ARG A 485 -43.72 -4.21 26.14
CA ARG A 485 -45.05 -3.71 25.80
C ARG A 485 -46.00 -4.87 25.52
N GLN A 486 -45.56 -5.87 24.75
CA GLN A 486 -46.36 -7.07 24.47
C GLN A 486 -46.69 -7.84 25.76
N PHE A 487 -45.70 -8.15 26.60
CA PHE A 487 -45.94 -8.87 27.86
C PHE A 487 -46.83 -8.08 28.84
N ARG A 488 -46.72 -6.76 28.86
CA ARG A 488 -47.56 -5.90 29.71
C ARG A 488 -49.00 -5.83 29.23
N ASN A 489 -49.20 -5.69 27.91
CA ASN A 489 -50.51 -5.48 27.33
C ASN A 489 -51.30 -6.79 27.14
N ASP A 490 -50.60 -7.92 26.98
CA ASP A 490 -51.21 -9.25 26.94
C ASP A 490 -50.51 -10.22 27.92
N PRO A 491 -51.00 -10.29 29.18
CA PRO A 491 -50.52 -11.26 30.16
C PRO A 491 -50.74 -12.72 29.75
N GLY A 492 -51.60 -12.99 28.76
CA GLY A 492 -51.82 -14.31 28.19
C GLY A 492 -50.59 -14.88 27.48
N ILE A 493 -49.67 -14.01 27.02
CA ILE A 493 -48.39 -14.44 26.42
C ILE A 493 -47.53 -15.17 27.45
N MET A 494 -47.33 -14.59 28.64
CA MET A 494 -46.54 -15.23 29.70
C MET A 494 -47.21 -16.48 30.28
N LYS A 495 -48.54 -16.60 30.13
CA LYS A 495 -49.31 -17.80 30.48
C LYS A 495 -49.32 -18.87 29.38
N GLY A 496 -48.79 -18.56 28.19
CA GLY A 496 -48.82 -19.44 27.03
C GLY A 496 -50.19 -19.59 26.35
N THR A 497 -51.18 -18.77 26.70
CA THR A 497 -52.54 -18.82 26.14
C THR A 497 -52.73 -17.92 24.91
N SER A 498 -51.86 -16.93 24.72
CA SER A 498 -51.87 -16.00 23.59
C SER A 498 -50.54 -16.05 22.84
N LYS A 499 -50.57 -15.81 21.52
CA LYS A 499 -49.35 -15.73 20.70
C LYS A 499 -48.76 -14.31 20.68
N PRO A 500 -47.43 -14.15 20.83
CA PRO A 500 -46.76 -12.86 20.62
C PRO A 500 -46.89 -12.34 19.18
N ASP A 501 -46.75 -11.03 18.99
CA ASP A 501 -46.59 -10.41 17.68
C ASP A 501 -45.10 -10.41 17.28
N TYR A 502 -44.69 -11.48 16.60
CA TYR A 502 -43.34 -11.61 16.08
C TYR A 502 -43.05 -10.64 14.93
N GLY A 503 -44.06 -10.32 14.11
CA GLY A 503 -43.91 -9.48 12.92
C GLY A 503 -43.47 -8.06 13.28
N ARG A 504 -43.97 -7.53 14.41
CA ARG A 504 -43.55 -6.23 14.93
C ARG A 504 -42.08 -6.20 15.32
N CYS A 505 -41.58 -7.23 16.02
CA CYS A 505 -40.17 -7.34 16.38
C CYS A 505 -39.28 -7.40 15.14
N VAL A 506 -39.65 -8.20 14.14
CA VAL A 506 -38.92 -8.30 12.86
C VAL A 506 -38.88 -6.96 12.13
N ALA A 507 -40.00 -6.22 12.10
CA ALA A 507 -40.06 -4.92 11.44
C ALA A 507 -39.12 -3.88 12.10
N ILE A 508 -39.04 -3.87 13.43
CA ILE A 508 -38.15 -2.96 14.19
C ILE A 508 -36.70 -3.23 13.81
N VAL A 509 -36.23 -4.47 13.93
CA VAL A 509 -34.82 -4.81 13.65
C VAL A 509 -34.46 -4.60 12.17
N THR A 510 -35.39 -4.91 11.26
CA THR A 510 -35.18 -4.71 9.81
C THR A 510 -35.02 -3.23 9.47
N GLN A 511 -35.91 -2.38 9.99
CA GLN A 511 -35.86 -0.96 9.73
C GLN A 511 -34.63 -0.31 10.36
N ALA A 512 -34.26 -0.74 11.58
CA ALA A 512 -33.06 -0.27 12.25
C ALA A 512 -31.80 -0.64 11.46
N ALA A 513 -31.64 -1.91 11.07
CA ALA A 513 -30.48 -2.37 10.30
C ALA A 513 -30.26 -1.57 9.01
N GLN A 514 -31.33 -1.35 8.22
CA GLN A 514 -31.25 -0.59 6.97
C GLN A 514 -30.87 0.88 7.20
N LYS A 515 -31.45 1.53 8.21
CA LYS A 515 -31.17 2.95 8.51
C LYS A 515 -29.76 3.12 9.07
N GLU A 516 -29.35 2.26 9.99
CA GLU A 516 -28.11 2.42 10.73
C GLU A 516 -26.85 2.10 9.89
N LEU A 517 -26.96 1.22 8.90
CA LEU A 517 -25.84 0.87 7.99
C LEU A 517 -25.40 2.03 7.08
N LEU A 518 -26.26 3.03 6.85
CA LEU A 518 -25.96 4.13 5.94
C LEU A 518 -24.76 4.97 6.40
N GLY A 519 -24.68 5.28 7.70
CA GLY A 519 -23.59 6.06 8.27
C GLY A 519 -22.22 5.40 8.07
N PRO A 520 -22.01 4.18 8.57
CA PRO A 520 -20.78 3.41 8.37
C PRO A 520 -20.43 3.17 6.89
N GLY A 521 -21.43 2.93 6.02
CA GLY A 521 -21.20 2.75 4.58
C GLY A 521 -20.69 4.01 3.89
N VAL A 522 -21.29 5.16 4.19
CA VAL A 522 -20.82 6.47 3.66
C VAL A 522 -19.42 6.80 4.19
N LEU A 523 -19.14 6.50 5.47
CA LEU A 523 -17.82 6.70 6.08
C LEU A 523 -16.73 5.96 5.30
N ALA A 524 -16.98 4.70 4.94
CA ALA A 524 -16.02 3.84 4.23
C ALA A 524 -15.58 4.36 2.86
N ILE A 525 -16.45 5.11 2.19
CA ILE A 525 -16.19 5.66 0.85
C ILE A 525 -15.66 7.10 0.94
N ALA A 526 -16.28 7.92 1.80
CA ALA A 526 -16.00 9.35 1.85
C ALA A 526 -14.66 9.67 2.53
N MET A 527 -14.21 8.88 3.52
CA MET A 527 -12.91 9.12 4.16
C MET A 527 -11.71 8.98 3.21
N PRO A 528 -11.54 7.86 2.49
CA PRO A 528 -10.47 7.72 1.51
C PRO A 528 -10.46 8.84 0.46
N ALA A 529 -11.66 9.22 -0.04
CA ALA A 529 -11.81 10.31 -1.00
C ALA A 529 -11.39 11.66 -0.40
N LEU A 530 -11.84 11.97 0.83
CA LEU A 530 -11.50 13.21 1.51
C LEU A 530 -9.97 13.32 1.71
N VAL A 531 -9.30 12.26 2.15
CA VAL A 531 -7.85 12.28 2.36
C VAL A 531 -7.12 12.43 1.02
N GLY A 532 -7.48 11.61 0.03
CA GLY A 532 -6.81 11.62 -1.28
C GLY A 532 -6.90 12.96 -1.99
N PHE A 533 -8.11 13.52 -2.13
CA PHE A 533 -8.31 14.79 -2.82
C PHE A 533 -8.00 16.02 -1.93
N GLY A 534 -8.22 15.92 -0.62
CA GLY A 534 -7.99 17.03 0.31
C GLY A 534 -6.51 17.39 0.44
N PHE A 535 -5.64 16.39 0.59
CA PHE A 535 -4.20 16.62 0.66
C PHE A 535 -3.55 16.95 -0.69
N ALA A 536 -4.27 16.80 -1.80
CA ALA A 536 -3.83 17.23 -3.13
C ALA A 536 -3.98 18.75 -3.36
N ILE A 537 -4.81 19.44 -2.57
CA ILE A 537 -5.11 20.88 -2.75
C ILE A 537 -3.85 21.73 -2.55
N GLY A 538 -3.56 22.59 -3.54
CA GLY A 538 -2.46 23.56 -3.46
C GLY A 538 -1.06 22.95 -3.57
N LYS A 539 -0.95 21.67 -3.95
CA LYS A 539 0.33 20.98 -4.11
C LYS A 539 0.84 21.06 -5.54
N ALA A 540 2.14 21.29 -5.68
CA ALA A 540 2.79 21.38 -6.98
C ALA A 540 2.90 19.99 -7.62
N PRO A 541 2.59 19.84 -8.92
CA PRO A 541 2.78 18.59 -9.62
C PRO A 541 4.27 18.30 -9.84
N VAL A 542 4.62 17.02 -9.87
CA VAL A 542 5.95 16.46 -10.11
C VAL A 542 5.96 15.83 -11.50
N GLU A 543 7.01 16.08 -12.28
CA GLU A 543 7.19 15.46 -13.59
C GLU A 543 7.78 14.06 -13.46
N ILE A 544 7.11 13.06 -14.05
CA ILE A 544 7.62 11.69 -14.16
C ILE A 544 7.47 11.23 -15.61
N GLY A 545 8.60 11.00 -16.27
CA GLY A 545 8.63 10.47 -17.64
C GLY A 545 7.94 11.37 -18.67
N GLY A 546 8.06 12.70 -18.51
CA GLY A 546 7.45 13.69 -19.43
C GLY A 546 5.99 14.04 -19.14
N SER A 547 5.38 13.46 -18.09
CA SER A 547 4.01 13.74 -17.67
C SER A 547 3.99 14.31 -16.25
N MET A 548 3.09 15.27 -16.00
CA MET A 548 2.91 15.91 -14.68
C MET A 548 1.93 15.12 -13.81
N TYR A 549 2.28 14.90 -12.54
CA TYR A 549 1.46 14.17 -11.56
C TYR A 549 1.40 14.89 -10.22
N ASN A 550 0.26 14.86 -9.52
CA ASN A 550 0.15 15.32 -8.14
C ASN A 550 0.15 14.14 -7.17
N LEU A 551 1.26 13.93 -6.47
CA LEU A 551 1.46 12.71 -5.69
C LEU A 551 1.21 12.87 -4.20
N THR A 552 1.15 14.09 -3.68
CA THR A 552 0.99 14.34 -2.24
C THR A 552 -0.32 13.77 -1.71
N GLY A 553 -1.42 13.96 -2.44
CA GLY A 553 -2.73 13.38 -2.07
C GLY A 553 -2.70 11.85 -2.03
N ALA A 554 -2.04 11.23 -3.01
CA ALA A 554 -1.88 9.79 -3.05
C ALA A 554 -0.96 9.27 -1.93
N GLN A 555 0.11 9.97 -1.60
CA GLN A 555 0.97 9.61 -0.46
C GLN A 555 0.23 9.69 0.88
N ALA A 556 -0.57 10.74 1.10
CA ALA A 556 -1.42 10.87 2.28
C ALA A 556 -2.45 9.74 2.36
N LEU A 557 -3.10 9.41 1.25
CA LEU A 557 -4.04 8.30 1.18
C LEU A 557 -3.34 6.94 1.41
N GLY A 558 -2.10 6.77 0.95
CA GLY A 558 -1.27 5.61 1.27
C GLY A 558 -1.02 5.47 2.78
N GLY A 559 -0.69 6.59 3.44
CA GLY A 559 -0.63 6.64 4.91
C GLY A 559 -1.95 6.23 5.56
N PHE A 560 -3.08 6.75 5.08
CA PHE A 560 -4.41 6.39 5.55
C PHE A 560 -4.73 4.89 5.44
N LEU A 561 -4.37 4.24 4.32
CA LEU A 561 -4.57 2.81 4.17
C LEU A 561 -3.72 2.01 5.18
N ALA A 562 -2.44 2.38 5.35
CA ALA A 562 -1.58 1.74 6.34
C ALA A 562 -2.15 1.85 7.77
N GLY A 563 -2.67 3.02 8.15
CA GLY A 563 -3.27 3.27 9.46
C GLY A 563 -4.56 2.47 9.66
N THR A 564 -5.40 2.43 8.63
CA THR A 564 -6.65 1.67 8.62
C THR A 564 -6.39 0.17 8.78
N ILE A 565 -5.38 -0.38 8.10
CA ILE A 565 -5.04 -1.81 8.15
C ILE A 565 -4.58 -2.18 9.57
N ILE A 566 -3.62 -1.43 10.15
CA ILE A 566 -3.04 -1.77 11.45
C ILE A 566 -4.07 -1.63 12.58
N SER A 567 -4.74 -0.47 12.66
CA SER A 567 -5.74 -0.22 13.70
C SER A 567 -6.98 -1.10 13.53
N GLY A 568 -7.40 -1.34 12.28
CA GLY A 568 -8.55 -2.17 11.96
C GLY A 568 -8.32 -3.62 12.31
N GLN A 569 -7.14 -4.17 12.03
CA GLN A 569 -6.76 -5.51 12.48
C GLN A 569 -6.86 -5.64 14.00
N LEU A 570 -6.25 -4.69 14.72
CA LEU A 570 -6.21 -4.74 16.18
C LEU A 570 -7.62 -4.67 16.77
N MET A 571 -8.44 -3.74 16.27
CA MET A 571 -9.81 -3.57 16.74
C MET A 571 -10.71 -4.76 16.37
N ALA A 572 -10.56 -5.33 15.17
CA ALA A 572 -11.36 -6.46 14.73
C ALA A 572 -11.17 -7.68 15.64
N VAL A 573 -9.91 -8.05 15.92
CA VAL A 573 -9.60 -9.19 16.79
C VAL A 573 -10.03 -8.92 18.22
N LEU A 574 -9.77 -7.71 18.74
CA LEU A 574 -10.20 -7.31 20.08
C LEU A 574 -11.70 -7.53 20.29
N LEU A 575 -12.53 -6.99 19.39
CA LEU A 575 -13.98 -7.06 19.51
C LEU A 575 -14.50 -8.49 19.31
N ALA A 576 -13.99 -9.19 18.30
CA ALA A 576 -14.40 -10.57 18.01
C ALA A 576 -14.07 -11.52 19.15
N ASN A 577 -12.84 -11.49 19.67
CA ASN A 577 -12.40 -12.40 20.71
C ASN A 577 -12.97 -12.04 22.09
N SER A 578 -13.08 -10.75 22.43
CA SER A 578 -13.70 -10.35 23.71
C SER A 578 -15.15 -10.87 23.80
N GLY A 579 -15.94 -10.63 22.75
CA GLY A 579 -17.32 -11.11 22.74
C GLY A 579 -17.41 -12.64 22.69
N GLY A 580 -16.54 -13.31 21.92
CA GLY A 580 -16.48 -14.78 21.91
C GLY A 580 -16.13 -15.39 23.27
N MET A 581 -15.20 -14.76 24.01
CA MET A 581 -14.84 -15.19 25.36
C MET A 581 -15.99 -15.01 26.35
N TRP A 582 -16.71 -13.88 26.32
CA TRP A 582 -17.84 -13.67 27.22
C TRP A 582 -18.98 -14.66 26.96
N ASP A 583 -19.28 -14.96 25.70
CA ASP A 583 -20.27 -15.96 25.32
C ASP A 583 -19.90 -17.35 25.84
N ASN A 584 -18.67 -17.79 25.56
CA ASN A 584 -18.21 -19.12 25.96
C ASN A 584 -18.01 -19.22 27.48
N ALA A 585 -17.68 -18.13 28.17
CA ALA A 585 -17.65 -18.09 29.62
C ALA A 585 -19.06 -18.21 30.22
N LYS A 586 -20.07 -17.54 29.64
CA LYS A 586 -21.48 -17.73 30.00
C LYS A 586 -21.91 -19.19 29.80
N LYS A 587 -21.60 -19.80 28.65
CA LYS A 587 -21.91 -21.22 28.38
C LYS A 587 -21.26 -22.16 29.40
N LEU A 588 -20.00 -21.92 29.78
CA LEU A 588 -19.33 -22.73 30.80
C LEU A 588 -20.04 -22.67 32.18
N ILE A 589 -20.60 -21.51 32.52
CA ILE A 589 -21.43 -21.34 33.72
C ILE A 589 -22.76 -22.08 33.55
N GLU A 590 -23.39 -22.01 32.37
CA GLU A 590 -24.63 -22.74 32.06
C GLU A 590 -24.47 -24.27 32.17
N ASP A 591 -23.29 -24.79 31.83
CA ASP A 591 -22.91 -26.21 31.94
C ASP A 591 -22.64 -26.67 33.38
N GLY A 592 -22.74 -25.78 34.36
CA GLY A 592 -22.71 -26.12 35.80
C GLY A 592 -21.57 -25.48 36.58
N MET A 593 -20.65 -24.74 35.95
CA MET A 593 -19.66 -23.96 36.68
C MET A 593 -20.36 -22.90 37.53
N HIS A 594 -19.89 -22.67 38.76
CA HIS A 594 -20.50 -21.71 39.71
C HIS A 594 -22.00 -21.90 39.98
N GLY A 595 -22.51 -23.13 39.85
CA GLY A 595 -23.88 -23.49 40.23
C GLY A 595 -24.91 -23.43 39.11
N GLY A 596 -24.51 -23.15 37.87
CA GLY A 596 -25.42 -23.29 36.73
C GLY A 596 -26.33 -22.09 36.45
N LYS A 597 -27.33 -22.32 35.60
CA LYS A 597 -28.34 -21.33 35.18
C LYS A 597 -29.11 -20.75 36.37
N GLY A 598 -29.40 -19.45 36.30
CA GLY A 598 -30.20 -18.72 37.29
C GLY A 598 -29.42 -18.20 38.51
N THR A 599 -28.14 -18.58 38.65
CA THR A 599 -27.25 -18.04 39.68
C THR A 599 -26.84 -16.59 39.39
N GLU A 600 -26.30 -15.88 40.39
CA GLU A 600 -25.75 -14.54 40.18
C GLU A 600 -24.55 -14.54 39.22
N ALA A 601 -23.74 -15.60 39.23
CA ALA A 601 -22.67 -15.79 38.25
C ALA A 601 -23.23 -15.95 36.83
N HIS A 602 -24.33 -16.69 36.65
CA HIS A 602 -25.00 -16.81 35.36
C HIS A 602 -25.55 -15.47 34.88
N LYS A 603 -26.21 -14.70 35.75
CA LYS A 603 -26.68 -13.35 35.41
C LYS A 603 -25.52 -12.43 34.99
N ALA A 604 -24.38 -12.50 35.68
CA ALA A 604 -23.19 -11.77 35.29
C ALA A 604 -22.66 -12.19 33.91
N GLY A 605 -22.63 -13.50 33.63
CA GLY A 605 -22.30 -14.04 32.32
C GLY A 605 -23.22 -13.53 31.21
N VAL A 606 -24.53 -13.52 31.45
CA VAL A 606 -25.53 -12.98 30.50
C VAL A 606 -25.27 -11.50 30.22
N VAL A 607 -25.02 -10.68 31.25
CA VAL A 607 -24.71 -9.26 31.04
C VAL A 607 -23.45 -9.09 30.17
N CYS A 608 -22.39 -9.83 30.46
CA CYS A 608 -21.15 -9.72 29.68
C CYS A 608 -21.30 -10.19 28.23
N ASP A 609 -22.05 -11.26 28.00
CA ASP A 609 -22.36 -11.73 26.65
C ASP A 609 -23.17 -10.70 25.85
N THR A 610 -24.17 -10.06 26.48
CA THR A 610 -24.94 -8.99 25.82
C THR A 610 -24.12 -7.73 25.51
N VAL A 611 -23.03 -7.48 26.25
CA VAL A 611 -22.01 -6.48 25.88
C VAL A 611 -21.18 -6.97 24.68
N GLY A 612 -20.89 -8.27 24.64
CA GLY A 612 -20.12 -8.94 23.58
C GLY A 612 -20.83 -9.10 22.25
N ASP A 613 -22.16 -9.19 22.22
CA ASP A 613 -22.94 -9.37 20.98
C ASP A 613 -22.67 -8.29 19.91
N PRO A 614 -22.78 -6.97 20.20
CA PRO A 614 -22.43 -5.95 19.22
C PRO A 614 -20.94 -5.98 18.84
N PHE A 615 -20.07 -6.52 19.70
CA PHE A 615 -18.64 -6.62 19.44
C PHE A 615 -18.36 -7.76 18.46
N LYS A 616 -18.82 -8.98 18.77
CA LYS A 616 -18.47 -10.21 18.03
C LYS A 616 -19.34 -10.45 16.80
N ASP A 617 -20.55 -9.90 16.73
CA ASP A 617 -21.51 -10.18 15.63
C ASP A 617 -21.84 -8.95 14.78
N THR A 618 -21.35 -7.75 15.14
CA THR A 618 -21.54 -6.55 14.32
C THR A 618 -20.22 -5.84 14.06
N ALA A 619 -19.65 -5.15 15.05
CA ALA A 619 -18.52 -4.25 14.83
C ALA A 619 -17.24 -5.01 14.44
N GLY A 620 -16.85 -6.05 15.20
CA GLY A 620 -15.63 -6.82 14.96
C GLY A 620 -15.55 -7.43 13.56
N PRO A 621 -16.52 -8.28 13.16
CA PRO A 621 -16.54 -8.84 11.81
C PRO A 621 -16.67 -7.80 10.70
N ALA A 622 -17.40 -6.70 10.92
CA ALA A 622 -17.60 -5.66 9.90
C ALA A 622 -16.36 -4.78 9.63
N LEU A 623 -15.36 -4.83 10.50
CA LEU A 623 -14.07 -4.17 10.24
C LEU A 623 -13.28 -4.84 9.09
N ASN A 624 -13.44 -6.14 8.87
CA ASN A 624 -12.85 -6.84 7.72
C ASN A 624 -13.30 -6.24 6.37
N PRO A 625 -14.61 -6.20 6.04
CA PRO A 625 -15.08 -5.57 4.82
C PRO A 625 -14.78 -4.07 4.79
N LEU A 626 -14.77 -3.35 5.93
CA LEU A 626 -14.36 -1.94 5.98
C LEU A 626 -12.95 -1.74 5.41
N ILE A 627 -11.96 -2.48 5.91
CA ILE A 627 -10.57 -2.39 5.45
C ILE A 627 -10.49 -2.68 3.95
N LYS A 628 -11.18 -3.72 3.49
CA LYS A 628 -11.22 -4.10 2.06
C LYS A 628 -11.85 -3.02 1.19
N VAL A 629 -12.99 -2.46 1.60
CA VAL A 629 -13.70 -1.41 0.87
C VAL A 629 -12.85 -0.15 0.80
N MET A 630 -12.25 0.29 1.91
CA MET A 630 -11.39 1.47 1.91
C MET A 630 -10.17 1.30 0.99
N ASN A 631 -9.51 0.15 1.02
CA ASN A 631 -8.43 -0.18 0.09
C ASN A 631 -8.88 -0.19 -1.37
N LEU A 632 -10.03 -0.81 -1.66
CA LEU A 632 -10.57 -0.90 -3.01
C LEU A 632 -10.96 0.48 -3.55
N VAL A 633 -11.63 1.30 -2.74
CA VAL A 633 -11.97 2.69 -3.09
C VAL A 633 -10.71 3.49 -3.38
N ALA A 634 -9.69 3.40 -2.52
CA ALA A 634 -8.42 4.10 -2.73
C ALA A 634 -7.72 3.64 -4.02
N LEU A 635 -7.70 2.34 -4.30
CA LEU A 635 -7.14 1.77 -5.53
C LEU A 635 -7.86 2.28 -6.78
N LEU A 636 -9.20 2.36 -6.74
CA LEU A 636 -10.00 2.89 -7.85
C LEU A 636 -9.80 4.40 -8.04
N LEU A 637 -9.60 5.15 -6.95
CA LEU A 637 -9.38 6.59 -7.00
C LEU A 637 -7.93 6.97 -7.36
N ALA A 638 -6.96 6.07 -7.17
CA ALA A 638 -5.54 6.36 -7.37
C ALA A 638 -5.23 6.97 -8.75
N PRO A 639 -5.71 6.43 -9.89
CA PRO A 639 -5.41 6.99 -11.21
C PRO A 639 -6.00 8.38 -11.45
N ILE A 640 -7.01 8.79 -10.66
CA ILE A 640 -7.66 10.10 -10.75
C ILE A 640 -6.93 11.09 -9.84
N ILE A 641 -6.61 10.69 -8.61
CA ILE A 641 -5.93 11.53 -7.61
C ILE A 641 -4.55 12.00 -8.10
N ILE A 642 -3.83 11.14 -8.83
CA ILE A 642 -2.48 11.48 -9.32
C ILE A 642 -2.48 12.47 -10.49
N GLN A 643 -3.62 12.75 -11.11
CA GLN A 643 -3.69 13.69 -12.23
C GLN A 643 -3.53 15.13 -11.71
N PRO A 644 -2.97 16.05 -12.53
CA PRO A 644 -2.87 17.46 -12.20
C PRO A 644 -4.25 18.13 -12.38
N LEU A 645 -5.19 17.78 -11.50
CA LEU A 645 -6.53 18.33 -11.48
C LEU A 645 -6.52 19.82 -11.10
N ASP A 646 -7.47 20.58 -11.63
CA ASP A 646 -7.62 21.98 -11.29
C ASP A 646 -8.07 22.16 -9.82
N GLN A 647 -7.66 23.28 -9.23
CA GLN A 647 -7.94 23.56 -7.81
C GLN A 647 -9.44 23.64 -7.50
N ASN A 648 -10.28 24.06 -8.44
CA ASN A 648 -11.72 24.15 -8.23
C ASN A 648 -12.33 22.74 -8.13
N THR A 649 -11.96 21.84 -9.05
CA THR A 649 -12.37 20.44 -9.02
C THR A 649 -11.93 19.76 -7.73
N LEU A 650 -10.67 19.90 -7.34
CA LEU A 650 -10.17 19.33 -6.07
C LEU A 650 -10.96 19.87 -4.87
N THR A 651 -11.24 21.17 -4.84
CA THR A 651 -12.00 21.80 -3.75
C THR A 651 -13.44 21.29 -3.71
N ILE A 652 -14.10 21.17 -4.87
CA ILE A 652 -15.48 20.67 -4.97
C ILE A 652 -15.56 19.22 -4.50
N VAL A 653 -14.67 18.34 -5.00
CA VAL A 653 -14.66 16.92 -4.64
C VAL A 653 -14.38 16.74 -3.14
N THR A 654 -13.39 17.46 -2.61
CA THR A 654 -13.09 17.46 -1.16
C THR A 654 -14.25 17.99 -0.33
N ALA A 655 -14.93 19.06 -0.78
CA ALA A 655 -16.09 19.62 -0.08
C ALA A 655 -17.28 18.63 -0.07
N VAL A 656 -17.53 17.93 -1.19
CA VAL A 656 -18.56 16.89 -1.26
C VAL A 656 -18.23 15.72 -0.35
N ALA A 657 -16.99 15.22 -0.36
CA ALA A 657 -16.54 14.15 0.53
C ALA A 657 -16.66 14.57 2.00
N GLY A 658 -16.29 15.82 2.33
CA GLY A 658 -16.47 16.41 3.64
C GLY A 658 -17.93 16.49 4.07
N ALA A 659 -18.82 16.94 3.19
CA ALA A 659 -20.25 16.98 3.44
C ALA A 659 -20.85 15.58 3.66
N MET A 660 -20.40 14.58 2.88
CA MET A 660 -20.79 13.18 3.07
C MET A 660 -20.33 12.64 4.43
N LEU A 661 -19.13 13.00 4.89
CA LEU A 661 -18.65 12.62 6.22
C LEU A 661 -19.43 13.32 7.32
N VAL A 662 -19.67 14.62 7.22
CA VAL A 662 -20.53 15.35 8.16
C VAL A 662 -21.92 14.72 8.21
N PHE A 663 -22.48 14.35 7.05
CA PHE A 663 -23.73 13.61 6.98
C PHE A 663 -23.64 12.25 7.68
N SER A 664 -22.58 11.48 7.47
CA SER A 664 -22.36 10.18 8.13
C SER A 664 -22.30 10.33 9.66
N PHE A 665 -21.51 11.28 10.16
CA PHE A 665 -21.44 11.60 11.59
C PHE A 665 -22.78 12.03 12.15
N TRP A 666 -23.46 12.96 11.48
CA TRP A 666 -24.77 13.42 11.88
C TRP A 666 -25.78 12.27 11.85
N TRP A 667 -25.78 11.42 10.81
CA TRP A 667 -26.64 10.22 10.66
C TRP A 667 -26.46 9.22 11.78
N SER A 668 -25.22 8.83 12.07
CA SER A 668 -24.93 7.85 13.12
C SER A 668 -25.21 8.38 14.54
N LYS A 669 -25.33 9.69 14.72
CA LYS A 669 -25.63 10.36 16.00
C LYS A 669 -27.09 10.78 16.19
N ARG A 670 -28.01 10.51 15.25
CA ARG A 670 -29.42 11.00 15.33
C ARG A 670 -30.27 10.38 16.43
N GLY A 671 -29.75 9.42 17.17
CA GLY A 671 -30.39 8.85 18.35
C GLY A 671 -29.38 8.65 19.46
N SER A 672 -29.82 8.89 20.71
CA SER A 672 -29.07 8.51 21.90
C SER A 672 -29.86 7.44 22.67
N MET A 673 -29.15 6.48 23.25
CA MET A 673 -29.78 5.48 24.13
C MET A 673 -30.51 6.15 25.30
N GLY A 674 -29.99 7.30 25.79
CA GLY A 674 -30.62 8.09 26.84
C GLY A 674 -31.98 8.67 26.42
N ALA A 675 -32.09 9.23 25.21
CA ALA A 675 -33.37 9.73 24.71
C ALA A 675 -34.39 8.60 24.53
N SER A 676 -33.97 7.43 24.04
CA SER A 676 -34.83 6.26 23.98
C SER A 676 -35.27 5.81 25.38
N LEU A 677 -34.36 5.80 26.36
CA LEU A 677 -34.65 5.46 27.76
C LEU A 677 -35.64 6.42 28.40
N GLU A 678 -35.47 7.73 28.21
CA GLU A 678 -36.38 8.77 28.67
C GLU A 678 -37.77 8.62 28.03
N ALA A 679 -37.83 8.34 26.73
CA ALA A 679 -39.09 8.10 26.04
C ALA A 679 -39.81 6.86 26.58
N ALA A 680 -39.10 5.74 26.76
CA ALA A 680 -39.66 4.50 27.29
C ALA A 680 -40.11 4.61 28.75
N THR A 681 -39.36 5.35 29.58
CA THR A 681 -39.74 5.63 30.97
C THR A 681 -40.93 6.57 31.05
N ALA A 682 -40.99 7.60 30.20
CA ALA A 682 -42.16 8.49 30.10
C ALA A 682 -43.41 7.74 29.64
N GLU A 683 -43.29 6.83 28.67
CA GLU A 683 -44.39 6.00 28.20
C GLU A 683 -44.86 5.00 29.28
N ALA A 684 -43.92 4.38 30.01
CA ALA A 684 -44.24 3.54 31.15
C ALA A 684 -44.95 4.30 32.28
N ALA A 685 -44.50 5.53 32.58
CA ALA A 685 -45.12 6.40 33.58
C ALA A 685 -46.52 6.87 33.15
N ALA A 686 -46.71 7.23 31.87
CA ALA A 686 -48.01 7.62 31.32
C ALA A 686 -49.02 6.46 31.39
N HIS A 687 -48.59 5.23 31.07
CA HIS A 687 -49.43 4.05 31.22
C HIS A 687 -49.76 3.72 32.68
N ALA A 688 -48.80 3.86 33.60
CA ALA A 688 -49.04 3.67 35.03
C ALA A 688 -50.04 4.70 35.58
N ALA A 689 -49.96 5.97 35.14
CA ALA A 689 -50.91 7.01 35.50
C ALA A 689 -52.33 6.73 34.97
N LEU A 690 -52.44 6.25 33.73
CA LEU A 690 -53.72 5.81 33.14
C LEU A 690 -54.32 4.61 33.89
N ALA A 691 -53.51 3.62 34.25
CA ALA A 691 -53.95 2.45 35.01
C ALA A 691 -54.38 2.80 36.46
N ALA A 692 -53.81 3.87 37.04
CA ALA A 692 -54.15 4.36 38.37
C ALA A 692 -55.35 5.34 38.39
N GLY A 693 -55.96 5.66 37.25
CA GLY A 693 -57.10 6.60 37.18
C GLY A 693 -56.75 8.04 37.54
N VAL A 694 -55.46 8.41 37.50
CA VAL A 694 -54.98 9.75 37.82
C VAL A 694 -54.97 10.59 36.53
N PRO A 695 -55.50 11.84 36.51
CA PRO A 695 -55.46 12.67 35.32
C PRO A 695 -54.00 12.90 34.89
N THR A 696 -53.67 12.53 33.66
CA THR A 696 -52.34 12.74 33.09
C THR A 696 -52.09 14.24 32.90
N ALA A 697 -51.16 14.80 33.70
CA ALA A 697 -50.68 16.15 33.49
C ALA A 697 -49.97 16.24 32.13
N ALA A 698 -50.29 17.27 31.35
CA ALA A 698 -49.71 17.52 30.03
C ALA A 698 -48.17 17.52 30.09
N PRO A 699 -47.48 17.00 29.05
CA PRO A 699 -46.03 16.91 29.05
C PRO A 699 -45.42 18.31 29.17
N LYS A 700 -44.62 18.52 30.21
CA LYS A 700 -43.80 19.73 30.33
C LYS A 700 -42.82 19.74 29.15
N LYS A 701 -42.88 20.78 28.33
CA LYS A 701 -41.88 21.04 27.27
C LYS A 701 -40.48 20.87 27.85
N ALA A 702 -39.65 20.08 27.16
CA ALA A 702 -38.27 19.80 27.54
C ALA A 702 -37.55 21.12 27.89
N LYS A 703 -37.01 21.20 29.11
CA LYS A 703 -36.10 22.29 29.49
C LYS A 703 -34.87 22.19 28.58
N LYS A 704 -34.49 23.31 27.96
CA LYS A 704 -33.23 23.46 27.24
C LYS A 704 -32.08 22.91 28.10
N THR A 705 -31.26 22.08 27.49
CA THR A 705 -30.01 21.56 28.04
C THR A 705 -29.14 22.71 28.54
N ILE A 706 -28.82 22.71 29.83
CA ILE A 706 -27.85 23.62 30.43
C ILE A 706 -26.46 23.14 29.96
N THR A 707 -25.73 24.01 29.25
CA THR A 707 -24.32 23.80 28.89
C THR A 707 -23.40 24.43 29.93
N VAL A 708 -22.15 23.96 29.99
CA VAL A 708 -21.12 24.21 31.03
C VAL A 708 -20.62 25.69 31.08
N GLU A 709 -21.32 26.65 30.47
CA GLU A 709 -20.94 28.07 30.46
C GLU A 709 -21.66 28.94 31.49
N ASP A 710 -22.61 28.41 32.25
CA ASP A 710 -23.22 29.18 33.34
C ASP A 710 -22.34 29.11 34.60
N GLN A 711 -21.27 29.91 34.65
CA GLN A 711 -20.60 30.26 35.90
C GLN A 711 -21.49 31.21 36.73
N PRO A 712 -21.46 31.10 38.08
CA PRO A 712 -22.25 31.97 38.94
C PRO A 712 -21.58 33.34 39.03
N THR A 713 -22.20 34.37 38.47
CA THR A 713 -21.84 35.76 38.81
C THR A 713 -22.61 36.16 40.06
N SER A 714 -21.81 36.33 41.12
CA SER A 714 -21.96 37.12 42.33
C SER A 714 -23.19 38.01 42.49
N ASP A 715 -23.77 37.93 43.69
CA ASP A 715 -24.21 39.03 44.57
C ASP A 715 -24.86 40.26 43.95
N GLU A 716 -26.09 40.57 44.36
CA GLU A 716 -26.43 41.84 45.04
C GLU A 716 -27.83 41.77 45.71
N PRO A 717 -28.13 42.66 46.69
CA PRO A 717 -28.87 42.30 47.89
C PRO A 717 -30.35 42.75 47.90
N LYS A 718 -31.04 42.31 48.97
CA LYS A 718 -32.39 42.72 49.37
C LYS A 718 -32.49 44.22 49.70
N SER A 719 -33.53 44.86 49.18
CA SER A 719 -34.40 45.96 49.71
C SER A 719 -34.95 46.73 48.50
N GLU A 720 -36.21 47.08 48.33
CA GLU A 720 -37.37 47.35 49.18
C GLU A 720 -38.65 47.05 48.37
#